data_AF-A0A6H5HM67-F1
#
_entry.id   AF-A0A6H5HM67-F1
#
_cell.length_a   1.000
_cell.length_b   1.000
_cell.length_c   1.000
_cell.angle_alpha   90.00
_cell.angle_beta   90.00
_cell.angle_gamma   90.00
#
_symmetry.space_group_name_H-M   'P 1'
#
loop_
_entity.id
_entity.type
_entity.pdbx_description
1 polymer ?
#
loop_
_entity_poly.entity_id
_entity_poly.type
_entity_poly.pdbx_seq_one_letter_code
_entity_poly.pdbx_strand_id
1 'polypeptide(L)'
;MPAVPVNMKHLDHLASLNLADSSFNVPGPIDMLIGAELWPLIVGERKIVGPPHTPFALESSLGWLIMGTAPIAALPSQKPQAFHAIVAEEPLDNLLEKFWTIEEVPNGPHNAPEDSACEQYYLNTVGREPDGRFVVALPFRKSPPLLGDSLGQATRRFLQLERRLSRSPELFNQYKKVMQGYLDEGYLSVVPAVELTQNREAYYIPHHGVLKSESSSTPLRIVMDASCRTTTGVSLNDVLYVGPKLQNDLFVILLNFRLFRVAITSDIRQMYLRILVRPEDRRFQRILFRFSSDEPICTYQMNTVVFGIAPSPYLALRTVRHLIDLEGSRFPRAAAAATRDLYVDDFLSSVDSEEEAVLLKQELCALFASGSFQLLKWGSNSEQVLKTIPVQERSAECLTFDSDASLKVLGLRWNPLQDTFSVQINRPPPTCTKRTMLSAIAKIFDPLGFLAPLTVLAKLLIRTLWSLRIDWDDAPPEEIVNQWRNFVDDLHLLAEWHIPRHSFVSPGDYSLLVGFADASQAAYGAVIYVVSYFPGRGRRANLLCAKSKVAPTKSITIPRLELCAAVLLSKLLRLVLNQYEPRHPIQKVYALTDSTVTLQWISSPPAKWTVFVANRVAQVQENLDQRCWYHVRGETNAADCLSRGLTAGALLRHPLWFGGPHWLLQEEDGWPITRVADISAAYSVPEEK
;
A
#
# COMPACT_ATOMS: atom_id res chain seq x y z
N MET A 1 -17.20 30.35 -11.46
CA MET A 1 -17.98 31.20 -10.53
C MET A 1 -17.09 31.72 -9.42
N PRO A 2 -17.30 32.94 -8.91
CA PRO A 2 -16.46 33.50 -7.86
C PRO A 2 -16.75 32.82 -6.52
N ALA A 3 -15.72 32.61 -5.70
CA ALA A 3 -15.89 32.05 -4.35
C ALA A 3 -16.47 33.06 -3.35
N VAL A 4 -16.52 34.33 -3.71
CA VAL A 4 -16.92 35.48 -2.86
C VAL A 4 -17.60 36.52 -3.77
N PRO A 5 -18.60 37.30 -3.30
CA PRO A 5 -19.28 38.28 -4.15
C PRO A 5 -18.34 39.31 -4.78
N VAL A 6 -18.55 39.60 -6.07
CA VAL A 6 -17.76 40.57 -6.84
C VAL A 6 -18.38 41.96 -6.71
N ASN A 7 -17.53 42.97 -6.47
CA ASN A 7 -17.94 44.36 -6.42
C ASN A 7 -18.11 44.93 -7.84
N MET A 8 -19.35 45.23 -8.21
CA MET A 8 -19.70 45.74 -9.54
C MET A 8 -19.43 47.25 -9.73
N LYS A 9 -19.12 48.01 -8.67
CA LYS A 9 -19.02 49.49 -8.71
C LYS A 9 -17.94 50.06 -9.63
N HIS A 10 -17.00 49.24 -10.10
CA HIS A 10 -15.88 49.65 -10.94
C HIS A 10 -15.76 48.81 -12.22
N LEU A 11 -16.86 48.19 -12.66
CA LEU A 11 -16.92 47.30 -13.82
C LEU A 11 -17.82 47.87 -14.93
N ASP A 12 -17.73 49.17 -15.17
CA ASP A 12 -18.58 49.88 -16.15
C ASP A 12 -18.42 49.33 -17.57
N HIS A 13 -17.24 48.81 -17.91
CA HIS A 13 -16.95 48.17 -19.19
C HIS A 13 -17.72 46.85 -19.42
N LEU A 14 -18.34 46.30 -18.37
CA LEU A 14 -19.16 45.08 -18.43
C LEU A 14 -20.67 45.38 -18.34
N ALA A 15 -21.07 46.58 -17.92
CA ALA A 15 -22.45 46.90 -17.58
C ALA A 15 -23.43 46.86 -18.76
N SER A 16 -22.92 47.01 -20.00
CA SER A 16 -23.71 47.02 -21.24
C SER A 16 -23.64 45.70 -22.02
N LEU A 17 -22.97 44.68 -21.50
CA LEU A 17 -22.76 43.41 -22.20
C LEU A 17 -23.84 42.39 -21.87
N ASN A 18 -24.26 41.64 -22.89
CA ASN A 18 -25.11 40.46 -22.69
C ASN A 18 -24.24 39.28 -22.22
N LEU A 19 -24.08 39.14 -20.91
CA LEU A 19 -23.20 38.14 -20.29
C LEU A 19 -23.75 36.72 -20.45
N ALA A 20 -22.86 35.75 -20.62
CA ALA A 20 -23.24 34.33 -20.63
C ALA A 20 -23.77 33.86 -19.27
N ASP A 21 -23.34 34.52 -18.19
CA ASP A 21 -23.85 34.36 -16.84
C ASP A 21 -24.20 35.74 -16.29
N SER A 22 -25.50 36.06 -16.23
CA SER A 22 -25.99 37.32 -15.67
C SER A 22 -25.78 37.45 -14.15
N SER A 23 -25.48 36.33 -13.48
CA SER A 23 -25.23 36.24 -12.03
C SER A 23 -23.75 36.02 -11.68
N PHE A 24 -22.82 36.26 -12.61
CA PHE A 24 -21.38 36.00 -12.41
C PHE A 24 -20.77 36.67 -11.18
N ASN A 25 -21.41 37.73 -10.65
CA ASN A 25 -20.99 38.47 -9.48
C ASN A 25 -21.41 37.83 -8.15
N VAL A 26 -22.24 36.77 -8.18
CA VAL A 26 -22.77 36.04 -7.02
C VAL A 26 -22.12 34.65 -6.96
N PRO A 27 -21.68 34.17 -5.79
CA PRO A 27 -21.21 32.79 -5.63
C PRO A 27 -22.34 31.79 -5.87
N GLY A 28 -22.08 30.73 -6.65
CA GLY A 28 -23.05 29.67 -6.92
C GLY A 28 -22.38 28.36 -7.36
N PRO A 29 -23.13 27.24 -7.37
CA PRO A 29 -22.65 25.95 -7.85
C PRO A 29 -22.37 25.97 -9.36
N ILE A 30 -21.53 25.06 -9.84
CA ILE A 30 -21.28 24.90 -11.29
C ILE A 30 -22.41 24.03 -11.86
N ASP A 31 -23.20 24.59 -12.78
CA ASP A 31 -24.34 23.88 -13.39
C ASP A 31 -23.92 22.90 -14.49
N MET A 32 -22.88 23.23 -15.26
CA MET A 32 -22.43 22.45 -16.41
C MET A 32 -20.94 22.66 -16.69
N LEU A 33 -20.23 21.59 -17.08
CA LEU A 33 -18.85 21.63 -17.56
C LEU A 33 -18.81 21.39 -19.07
N ILE A 34 -18.15 22.28 -19.81
CA ILE A 34 -17.99 22.19 -21.25
C ILE A 34 -16.54 21.76 -21.56
N GLY A 35 -16.39 20.71 -22.38
CA GLY A 35 -15.09 20.18 -22.77
C GLY A 35 -14.26 21.19 -23.58
N ALA A 36 -12.94 21.19 -23.38
CA ALA A 36 -12.01 22.13 -24.03
C ALA A 36 -12.00 22.01 -25.56
N GLU A 37 -12.38 20.86 -26.12
CA GLU A 37 -12.56 20.64 -27.56
C GLU A 37 -13.63 21.52 -28.20
N LEU A 38 -14.63 21.97 -27.44
CA LEU A 38 -15.68 22.87 -27.92
C LEU A 38 -15.29 24.36 -27.83
N TRP A 39 -14.18 24.67 -27.14
CA TRP A 39 -13.72 26.05 -26.95
C TRP A 39 -13.54 26.83 -28.26
N PRO A 40 -12.89 26.27 -29.32
CA PRO A 40 -12.73 26.99 -30.59
C PRO A 40 -14.05 27.24 -31.34
N LEU A 41 -15.11 26.48 -31.03
CA LEU A 41 -16.42 26.60 -31.67
C LEU A 41 -17.31 27.64 -31.00
N ILE A 42 -17.08 27.90 -29.71
CA ILE A 42 -17.93 28.75 -28.87
C ILE A 42 -17.37 30.16 -28.76
N VAL A 43 -16.04 30.32 -28.78
CA VAL A 43 -15.36 31.60 -28.54
C VAL A 43 -15.27 32.44 -29.82
N GLY A 44 -15.69 33.69 -29.72
CA GLY A 44 -15.55 34.72 -30.76
C GLY A 44 -14.21 35.44 -30.70
N GLU A 45 -13.99 36.36 -31.64
CA GLU A 45 -12.71 37.06 -31.81
C GLU A 45 -12.60 38.35 -30.98
N ARG A 46 -13.72 38.88 -30.48
CA ARG A 46 -13.74 40.17 -29.78
C ARG A 46 -13.46 40.00 -28.29
N LYS A 47 -12.63 40.89 -27.76
CA LYS A 47 -12.36 41.03 -26.33
C LYS A 47 -12.53 42.48 -25.88
N ILE A 48 -13.09 42.67 -24.70
CA ILE A 48 -13.20 43.97 -24.04
C ILE A 48 -12.34 43.92 -22.78
N VAL A 49 -11.27 44.70 -22.78
CA VAL A 49 -10.31 44.75 -21.69
C VAL A 49 -10.63 45.95 -20.81
N GLY A 50 -10.91 45.69 -19.54
CA GLY A 50 -11.10 46.74 -18.54
C GLY A 50 -9.78 47.31 -17.99
N PRO A 51 -9.86 48.26 -17.04
CA PRO A 51 -8.70 48.78 -16.32
C PRO A 51 -7.86 47.68 -15.61
N PRO A 52 -6.60 47.95 -15.22
CA PRO A 52 -5.79 47.01 -14.45
C PRO A 52 -6.53 46.49 -13.22
N HIS A 53 -6.37 45.19 -12.92
CA HIS A 53 -7.04 44.47 -11.83
C HIS A 53 -8.56 44.32 -11.95
N THR A 54 -9.12 44.55 -13.15
CA THR A 54 -10.51 44.21 -13.48
C THR A 54 -10.55 43.04 -14.47
N PRO A 55 -11.64 42.26 -14.52
CA PRO A 55 -11.75 41.16 -15.46
C PRO A 55 -12.06 41.71 -16.86
N PHE A 56 -11.68 40.95 -17.89
CA PHE A 56 -12.01 41.23 -19.28
C PHE A 56 -13.17 40.34 -19.74
N ALA A 57 -13.91 40.80 -20.74
CA ALA A 57 -14.98 40.03 -21.37
C ALA A 57 -14.51 39.48 -22.73
N LEU A 58 -14.84 38.23 -23.02
CA LEU A 58 -14.59 37.58 -24.30
C LEU A 58 -15.93 37.25 -24.96
N GLU A 59 -16.07 37.59 -26.24
CA GLU A 59 -17.27 37.27 -27.01
C GLU A 59 -17.38 35.75 -27.17
N SER A 60 -18.61 35.23 -27.08
CA SER A 60 -18.89 33.82 -27.34
C SER A 60 -20.31 33.64 -27.86
N SER A 61 -20.62 32.48 -28.45
CA SER A 61 -21.96 32.12 -28.89
C SER A 61 -22.97 31.97 -27.75
N LEU A 62 -22.51 31.92 -26.49
CA LEU A 62 -23.34 31.82 -25.29
C LEU A 62 -23.59 33.18 -24.61
N GLY A 63 -23.02 34.26 -25.14
CA GLY A 63 -22.93 35.57 -24.48
C GLY A 63 -21.50 35.92 -24.11
N TRP A 64 -21.28 37.07 -23.49
CA TRP A 64 -19.95 37.53 -23.11
C TRP A 64 -19.44 36.78 -21.87
N LEU A 65 -18.29 36.11 -22.01
CA LEU A 65 -17.62 35.34 -20.96
C LEU A 65 -16.69 36.25 -20.16
N ILE A 66 -16.79 36.23 -18.83
CA ILE A 66 -15.93 37.03 -17.95
C ILE A 66 -14.71 36.22 -17.51
N MET A 67 -13.50 36.79 -17.70
CA MET A 67 -12.23 36.16 -17.34
C MET A 67 -11.25 37.15 -16.69
N GLY A 68 -10.43 36.66 -15.77
CA GLY A 68 -9.39 37.46 -15.10
C GLY A 68 -9.72 37.79 -13.64
N THR A 69 -8.93 38.68 -13.04
CA THR A 69 -9.06 39.05 -11.62
C THR A 69 -10.19 40.04 -11.42
N ALA A 70 -11.05 39.81 -10.42
CA ALA A 70 -12.17 40.68 -10.10
C ALA A 70 -12.03 41.32 -8.71
N PRO A 71 -12.48 42.58 -8.52
CA PRO A 71 -12.49 43.23 -7.22
C PRO A 71 -13.51 42.56 -6.30
N ILE A 72 -13.04 41.98 -5.19
CA ILE A 72 -13.91 41.32 -4.21
C ILE A 72 -14.63 42.39 -3.37
N ALA A 73 -15.92 42.19 -3.09
CA ALA A 73 -16.64 43.03 -2.12
C ALA A 73 -16.02 42.81 -0.73
N ALA A 74 -15.42 43.86 -0.15
CA ALA A 74 -14.65 43.77 1.08
C ALA A 74 -15.49 43.22 2.25
N LEU A 75 -15.12 42.03 2.75
CA LEU A 75 -15.35 41.64 4.14
C LEU A 75 -14.17 42.15 5.00
N PRO A 76 -14.36 42.44 6.30
CA PRO A 76 -13.29 43.00 7.13
C PRO A 76 -12.10 42.04 7.20
N SER A 77 -10.96 42.48 6.66
CA SER A 77 -9.62 42.00 6.96
C SER A 77 -9.47 40.48 7.15
N GLN A 78 -9.45 39.73 6.05
CA GLN A 78 -8.66 38.51 5.99
C GLN A 78 -7.58 38.68 4.93
N LYS A 79 -6.31 38.57 5.38
CA LYS A 79 -5.14 38.42 4.52
C LYS A 79 -5.44 37.35 3.46
N PRO A 80 -4.87 37.40 2.24
CA PRO A 80 -4.95 36.30 1.31
C PRO A 80 -4.40 35.03 1.99
N GLN A 81 -5.30 34.19 2.48
CA GLN A 81 -4.96 32.86 2.95
C GLN A 81 -4.79 32.01 1.71
N ALA A 82 -3.54 31.89 1.27
CA ALA A 82 -3.17 30.71 0.52
C ALA A 82 -3.43 29.51 1.44
N PHE A 83 -4.54 28.83 1.25
CA PHE A 83 -4.82 27.56 1.89
C PHE A 83 -3.90 26.53 1.23
N HIS A 84 -2.71 26.35 1.81
CA HIS A 84 -1.92 25.15 1.58
C HIS A 84 -2.26 24.19 2.72
N ALA A 85 -3.17 23.25 2.44
CA ALA A 85 -3.29 22.06 3.25
C ALA A 85 -1.98 21.27 3.13
N ILE A 86 -1.13 21.36 4.16
CA ILE A 86 -0.16 20.30 4.42
C ILE A 86 -1.02 19.15 4.93
N VAL A 87 -1.40 18.24 4.03
CA VAL A 87 -1.97 16.97 4.49
C VAL A 87 -0.79 16.21 5.10
N ALA A 88 -0.66 16.29 6.42
CA ALA A 88 0.24 15.45 7.19
C ALA A 88 -0.25 13.98 7.22
N GLU A 89 -1.46 13.73 6.71
CA GLU A 89 -2.03 12.41 6.48
C GLU A 89 -1.85 11.98 5.01
N GLU A 90 -1.76 10.68 4.80
CA GLU A 90 -1.79 10.12 3.44
C GLU A 90 -3.12 10.50 2.75
N PRO A 91 -3.12 10.91 1.47
CA PRO A 91 -4.35 11.25 0.76
C PRO A 91 -5.38 10.12 0.90
N LEU A 92 -6.64 10.46 1.19
CA LEU A 92 -7.68 9.48 1.45
C LEU A 92 -7.82 8.47 0.30
N ASP A 93 -7.67 8.93 -0.94
CA ASP A 93 -7.73 8.07 -2.12
C ASP A 93 -6.67 6.96 -2.07
N ASN A 94 -5.45 7.27 -1.64
CA ASN A 94 -4.37 6.28 -1.47
C ASN A 94 -4.66 5.32 -0.31
N LEU A 95 -5.20 5.83 0.80
CA LEU A 95 -5.60 4.99 1.94
C LEU A 95 -6.71 4.01 1.53
N LEU A 96 -7.68 4.48 0.72
CA LEU A 96 -8.76 3.65 0.21
C LEU A 96 -8.27 2.62 -0.80
N GLU A 97 -7.43 3.02 -1.75
CA GLU A 97 -6.83 2.10 -2.70
C GLU A 97 -6.08 0.96 -1.98
N LYS A 98 -5.27 1.30 -0.97
CA LYS A 98 -4.59 0.31 -0.13
C LYS A 98 -5.58 -0.60 0.60
N PHE A 99 -6.59 -0.02 1.23
CA PHE A 99 -7.61 -0.76 1.97
C PHE A 99 -8.29 -1.83 1.10
N TRP A 100 -8.71 -1.45 -0.12
CA TRP A 100 -9.35 -2.39 -1.05
C TRP A 100 -8.35 -3.40 -1.64
N THR A 101 -7.12 -2.98 -1.93
CA THR A 101 -6.08 -3.86 -2.48
C THR A 101 -5.69 -4.95 -1.49
N ILE A 102 -5.65 -4.63 -0.19
CA ILE A 102 -5.36 -5.59 0.89
C ILE A 102 -6.36 -6.75 0.92
N GLU A 103 -7.59 -6.57 0.44
CA GLU A 103 -8.62 -7.63 0.45
C GLU A 103 -8.52 -8.60 -0.71
N GLU A 104 -7.78 -8.24 -1.75
CA GLU A 104 -7.53 -9.15 -2.86
C GLU A 104 -6.53 -10.23 -2.47
N VAL A 105 -6.75 -11.44 -2.99
CA VAL A 105 -5.72 -12.47 -2.92
C VAL A 105 -4.64 -12.10 -3.95
N PRO A 106 -3.36 -12.05 -3.56
CA PRO A 106 -2.27 -11.72 -4.47
C PRO A 106 -2.34 -12.55 -5.76
N ASN A 107 -2.43 -11.87 -6.90
CA ASN A 107 -2.38 -12.49 -8.23
C ASN A 107 -0.93 -12.59 -8.73
N GLY A 108 -0.67 -13.48 -9.68
CA GLY A 108 0.64 -13.59 -10.34
C GLY A 108 1.01 -12.32 -11.13
N PRO A 109 2.30 -12.11 -11.45
CA PRO A 109 2.75 -10.92 -12.17
C PRO A 109 2.11 -10.83 -13.57
N HIS A 110 1.60 -9.64 -13.89
CA HIS A 110 1.24 -9.28 -15.26
C HIS A 110 2.47 -8.70 -15.95
N ASN A 111 2.94 -9.36 -17.02
CA ASN A 111 4.09 -8.89 -17.79
C ASN A 111 3.62 -7.97 -18.93
N ALA A 112 3.91 -6.68 -18.84
CA ALA A 112 3.72 -5.77 -19.97
C ALA A 112 4.92 -5.87 -20.93
N PRO A 113 4.75 -5.62 -22.24
CA PRO A 113 5.87 -5.59 -23.18
C PRO A 113 6.98 -4.59 -22.81
N GLU A 114 6.61 -3.45 -22.20
CA GLU A 114 7.56 -2.44 -21.71
C GLU A 114 8.45 -2.97 -20.57
N ASP A 115 7.97 -3.94 -19.78
CA ASP A 115 8.73 -4.52 -18.66
C ASP A 115 9.94 -5.30 -19.16
N SER A 116 9.78 -6.03 -20.27
CA SER A 116 10.88 -6.77 -20.89
C SER A 116 11.96 -5.85 -21.44
N ALA A 117 11.58 -4.71 -22.03
CA ALA A 117 12.53 -3.71 -22.51
C ALA A 117 13.31 -3.08 -21.34
N CYS A 118 12.64 -2.75 -20.24
CA CYS A 118 13.28 -2.22 -19.04
C CYS A 118 14.27 -3.24 -18.41
N GLU A 119 13.87 -4.51 -18.33
CA GLU A 119 14.74 -5.59 -17.81
C GLU A 119 15.98 -5.80 -18.67
N GLN A 120 15.82 -5.84 -20.00
CA GLN A 120 16.97 -5.93 -20.91
C GLN A 120 17.88 -4.71 -20.77
N TYR A 121 17.31 -3.51 -20.64
CA TYR A 121 18.09 -2.30 -20.41
C TYR A 121 18.91 -2.40 -19.12
N TYR A 122 18.32 -2.85 -18.02
CA TYR A 122 19.01 -3.06 -16.75
C TYR A 122 20.18 -4.04 -16.90
N LEU A 123 19.92 -5.23 -17.45
CA LEU A 123 20.93 -6.28 -17.63
C LEU A 123 22.12 -5.82 -18.49
N ASN A 124 21.86 -5.02 -19.53
CA ASN A 124 22.89 -4.52 -20.42
C ASN A 124 23.71 -3.36 -19.83
N THR A 125 23.21 -2.70 -18.78
CA THR A 125 23.78 -1.44 -18.30
C THR A 125 24.28 -1.46 -16.86
N VAL A 126 23.86 -2.47 -16.07
CA VAL A 126 24.32 -2.65 -14.70
C VAL A 126 25.82 -2.95 -14.67
N GLY A 127 26.51 -2.28 -13.77
CA GLY A 127 27.94 -2.48 -13.49
C GLY A 127 28.18 -2.61 -11.99
N ARG A 128 29.41 -2.98 -11.63
CA ARG A 128 29.86 -3.10 -10.25
C ARG A 128 31.24 -2.50 -10.10
N GLU A 129 31.39 -1.60 -9.14
CA GLU A 129 32.66 -0.98 -8.77
C GLU A 129 33.56 -1.98 -8.01
N PRO A 130 34.88 -1.73 -7.92
CA PRO A 130 35.82 -2.60 -7.21
C PRO A 130 35.51 -2.78 -5.72
N ASP A 131 34.82 -1.82 -5.10
CA ASP A 131 34.38 -1.87 -3.70
C ASP A 131 33.09 -2.70 -3.49
N GLY A 132 32.54 -3.26 -4.57
CA GLY A 132 31.34 -4.08 -4.59
C GLY A 132 30.06 -3.33 -4.92
N ARG A 133 30.10 -1.99 -5.03
CA ARG A 133 28.91 -1.15 -5.18
C ARG A 133 28.36 -1.23 -6.59
N PHE A 134 27.04 -1.39 -6.72
CA PHE A 134 26.38 -1.43 -8.03
C PHE A 134 26.21 -0.04 -8.63
N VAL A 135 26.37 0.02 -9.96
CA VAL A 135 26.12 1.20 -10.80
C VAL A 135 25.02 0.85 -11.80
N VAL A 136 23.94 1.63 -11.80
CA VAL A 136 22.79 1.43 -12.71
C VAL A 136 22.62 2.64 -13.62
N ALA A 137 22.04 2.43 -14.80
CA ALA A 137 21.67 3.52 -15.71
C ALA A 137 20.19 3.90 -15.52
N LEU A 138 19.84 5.14 -15.83
CA LEU A 138 18.45 5.57 -15.91
C LEU A 138 17.82 4.96 -17.19
N PRO A 139 16.73 4.19 -17.09
CA PRO A 139 16.15 3.46 -18.22
C PRO A 139 15.30 4.39 -19.11
N PHE A 140 15.95 5.17 -19.97
CA PHE A 140 15.28 6.06 -20.91
C PHE A 140 14.52 5.27 -21.99
N ARG A 141 13.26 5.68 -22.25
CA ARG A 141 12.42 5.14 -23.34
C ARG A 141 13.01 5.45 -24.71
N LYS A 142 13.64 6.62 -24.84
CA LYS A 142 14.33 7.11 -26.05
C LYS A 142 15.60 7.83 -25.62
N SER A 143 16.69 7.59 -26.34
CA SER A 143 17.96 8.27 -26.13
C SER A 143 18.36 9.04 -27.40
N PRO A 144 18.64 10.36 -27.34
CA PRO A 144 18.60 11.23 -26.15
C PRO A 144 17.16 11.65 -25.74
N PRO A 145 16.91 11.95 -24.46
CA PRO A 145 15.60 12.40 -23.99
C PRO A 145 15.34 13.89 -24.29
N LEU A 146 14.17 14.21 -24.85
CA LEU A 146 13.77 15.57 -25.21
C LEU A 146 13.03 16.27 -24.05
N LEU A 147 13.78 16.61 -22.99
CA LEU A 147 13.22 17.22 -21.78
C LEU A 147 13.12 18.75 -21.85
N GLY A 148 13.89 19.46 -22.67
CA GLY A 148 13.90 20.94 -22.62
C GLY A 148 14.48 21.50 -21.32
N ASP A 149 14.08 22.72 -20.93
CA ASP A 149 14.61 23.40 -19.74
C ASP A 149 13.72 23.18 -18.51
N SER A 150 14.33 22.88 -17.37
CA SER A 150 13.66 22.79 -16.06
C SER A 150 14.25 23.71 -14.99
N LEU A 151 15.36 24.40 -15.29
CA LEU A 151 16.10 25.22 -14.31
C LEU A 151 15.24 26.36 -13.76
N GLY A 152 14.50 27.06 -14.63
CA GLY A 152 13.65 28.18 -14.20
C GLY A 152 12.57 27.75 -13.20
N GLN A 153 11.94 26.59 -13.43
CA GLN A 153 10.91 26.06 -12.54
C GLN A 153 11.51 25.55 -11.23
N ALA A 154 12.62 24.79 -11.30
CA ALA A 154 13.34 24.32 -10.12
C ALA A 154 13.80 25.47 -9.23
N THR A 155 14.30 26.57 -9.82
CA THR A 155 14.71 27.77 -9.09
C THR A 155 13.54 28.41 -8.33
N ARG A 156 12.38 28.58 -9.00
CA ARG A 156 11.17 29.14 -8.35
C ARG A 156 10.72 28.26 -7.18
N ARG A 157 10.73 26.93 -7.36
CA ARG A 157 10.36 25.96 -6.32
C ARG A 157 11.34 25.95 -5.16
N PHE A 158 12.64 26.03 -5.45
CA PHE A 158 13.67 26.14 -4.42
C PHE A 158 13.52 27.42 -3.60
N LEU A 159 13.31 28.58 -4.22
CA LEU A 159 13.09 29.84 -3.50
C LEU A 159 11.82 29.81 -2.63
N GLN A 160 10.78 29.10 -3.06
CA GLN A 160 9.58 28.87 -2.22
C GLN A 160 9.90 27.96 -1.03
N LEU A 161 10.64 26.88 -1.27
CA LEU A 161 11.11 25.97 -0.21
C LEU A 161 11.96 26.75 0.80
N GLU A 162 12.90 27.56 0.35
CA GLU A 162 13.77 28.36 1.20
C GLU A 162 12.98 29.33 2.08
N ARG A 163 12.01 30.07 1.53
CA ARG A 163 11.11 30.94 2.32
C ARG A 163 10.32 30.17 3.37
N ARG A 164 10.05 28.89 3.15
CA ARG A 164 9.37 28.03 4.12
C ARG A 164 10.36 27.56 5.20
N LEU A 165 11.56 27.14 4.80
CA LEU A 165 12.61 26.73 5.72
C LEU A 165 13.06 27.89 6.62
N SER A 166 13.12 29.12 6.10
CA SER A 166 13.48 30.30 6.90
C SER A 166 12.47 30.64 8.01
N ARG A 167 11.22 30.15 7.90
CA ARG A 167 10.20 30.31 8.94
C ARG A 167 10.32 29.28 10.07
N SER A 168 11.10 28.21 9.89
CA SER A 168 11.33 27.17 10.89
C SER A 168 12.83 26.82 10.94
N PRO A 169 13.59 27.47 11.82
CA PRO A 169 15.02 27.21 11.99
C PRO A 169 15.35 25.74 12.25
N GLU A 170 14.52 25.04 13.01
CA GLU A 170 14.69 23.62 13.31
C GLU A 170 14.58 22.76 12.05
N LEU A 171 13.55 22.97 11.23
CA LEU A 171 13.37 22.25 9.97
C LEU A 171 14.50 22.56 8.99
N PHE A 172 14.96 23.81 8.94
CA PHE A 172 16.08 24.16 8.07
C PHE A 172 17.38 23.49 8.51
N ASN A 173 17.68 23.46 9.82
CA ASN A 173 18.84 22.77 10.35
C ASN A 173 18.81 21.27 10.06
N GLN A 174 17.64 20.63 10.18
CA GLN A 174 17.47 19.23 9.76
C GLN A 174 17.73 19.05 8.26
N TYR A 175 17.23 19.97 7.42
CA TYR A 175 17.47 19.95 5.98
C TYR A 175 18.96 20.05 5.64
N LYS A 176 19.67 21.01 6.25
CA LYS A 176 21.12 21.20 6.08
C LYS A 176 21.88 19.95 6.52
N LYS A 177 21.51 19.34 7.64
CA LYS A 177 22.15 18.12 8.13
C LYS A 177 22.01 16.96 7.14
N VAL A 178 20.83 16.80 6.52
CA VAL A 178 20.62 15.76 5.48
C VAL A 178 21.48 16.06 4.24
N MET A 179 21.46 17.31 3.76
CA MET A 179 22.26 17.72 2.59
C MET A 179 23.76 17.57 2.82
N GLN A 180 24.25 17.95 4.00
CA GLN A 180 25.65 17.76 4.38
C GLN A 180 26.00 16.27 4.46
N GLY A 181 25.16 15.46 5.10
CA GLY A 181 25.37 14.01 5.14
C GLY A 181 25.42 13.37 3.74
N TYR A 182 24.64 13.87 2.78
CA TYR A 182 24.73 13.40 1.39
C TYR A 182 26.05 13.80 0.71
N LEU A 183 26.61 14.97 1.03
CA LEU A 183 27.93 15.38 0.54
C LEU A 183 29.03 14.53 1.17
N ASP A 184 29.01 14.36 2.49
CA ASP A 184 30.04 13.64 3.26
C ASP A 184 30.13 12.16 2.85
N GLU A 185 28.98 11.52 2.59
CA GLU A 185 28.89 10.12 2.13
C GLU A 185 29.06 9.97 0.60
N GLY A 186 29.24 11.08 -0.13
CA GLY A 186 29.41 11.08 -1.59
C GLY A 186 28.14 10.73 -2.38
N TYR A 187 26.95 10.78 -1.78
CA TYR A 187 25.67 10.61 -2.48
C TYR A 187 25.30 11.83 -3.32
N LEU A 188 25.81 13.01 -2.94
CA LEU A 188 25.63 14.28 -3.63
C LEU A 188 27.01 14.86 -3.97
N SER A 189 27.10 15.56 -5.10
CA SER A 189 28.30 16.31 -5.46
C SER A 189 27.94 17.69 -6.00
N VAL A 190 28.82 18.66 -5.77
CA VAL A 190 28.73 19.99 -6.39
C VAL A 190 29.01 19.87 -7.87
N VAL A 191 28.21 20.50 -8.73
CA VAL A 191 28.46 20.53 -10.18
C VAL A 191 29.42 21.68 -10.50
N PRO A 192 30.59 21.42 -11.12
CA PRO A 192 31.53 22.47 -11.51
C PRO A 192 30.91 23.44 -12.53
N ALA A 193 31.30 24.72 -12.47
CA ALA A 193 30.78 25.75 -13.39
C ALA A 193 31.03 25.41 -14.87
N VAL A 194 32.13 24.72 -15.17
CA VAL A 194 32.46 24.26 -16.54
C VAL A 194 31.39 23.28 -17.05
N GLU A 195 30.97 22.32 -16.22
CA GLU A 195 29.94 21.34 -16.61
C GLU A 195 28.54 21.95 -16.74
N LEU A 196 28.27 23.07 -16.07
CA LEU A 196 27.01 23.80 -16.23
C LEU A 196 26.89 24.44 -17.62
N THR A 197 28.02 24.81 -18.24
CA THR A 197 28.04 25.41 -19.58
C THR A 197 28.09 24.38 -20.70
N GLN A 198 28.70 23.22 -20.46
CA GLN A 198 28.83 22.13 -21.43
C GLN A 198 27.59 21.24 -21.51
N ASN A 199 26.98 20.89 -20.36
CA ASN A 199 25.83 19.98 -20.32
C ASN A 199 24.51 20.76 -20.35
N ARG A 200 24.12 21.21 -21.55
CA ARG A 200 22.84 21.92 -21.77
C ARG A 200 21.62 21.01 -21.64
N GLU A 201 21.78 19.71 -21.86
CA GLU A 201 20.73 18.69 -21.70
C GLU A 201 20.77 18.09 -20.29
N ALA A 202 20.45 18.91 -19.30
CA ALA A 202 20.38 18.52 -17.90
C ALA A 202 18.97 18.74 -17.34
N TYR A 203 18.61 17.97 -16.33
CA TYR A 203 17.31 18.10 -15.65
C TYR A 203 17.53 18.45 -14.19
N TYR A 204 16.96 19.59 -13.79
CA TYR A 204 16.92 20.11 -12.43
C TYR A 204 15.61 19.66 -11.78
N ILE A 205 15.70 18.78 -10.78
CA ILE A 205 14.56 18.23 -10.07
C ILE A 205 14.21 19.15 -8.88
N PRO A 206 12.98 19.68 -8.79
CA PRO A 206 12.51 20.30 -7.56
C PRO A 206 12.48 19.27 -6.43
N HIS A 207 12.76 19.70 -5.20
CA HIS A 207 12.77 18.79 -4.05
C HIS A 207 12.07 19.41 -2.85
N HIS A 208 11.63 18.56 -1.92
CA HIS A 208 11.02 18.99 -0.67
C HIS A 208 11.30 17.99 0.45
N GLY A 209 11.14 18.44 1.69
CA GLY A 209 11.32 17.60 2.87
C GLY A 209 9.97 17.05 3.34
N VAL A 210 9.94 15.76 3.68
CA VAL A 210 8.82 15.07 4.32
C VAL A 210 9.26 14.64 5.71
N LEU A 211 8.49 15.04 6.73
CA LEU A 211 8.73 14.63 8.10
C LEU A 211 8.04 13.30 8.40
N LYS A 212 8.81 12.29 8.78
CA LYS A 212 8.35 11.08 9.47
C LYS A 212 8.62 11.25 10.96
N SER A 213 7.62 11.73 11.69
CA SER A 213 7.64 11.85 13.17
C SER A 213 7.94 10.53 13.88
N GLU A 214 7.64 9.39 13.24
CA GLU A 214 7.86 8.03 13.76
C GLU A 214 9.28 7.47 13.49
N SER A 215 10.16 8.18 12.77
CA SER A 215 11.52 7.66 12.47
C SER A 215 12.51 7.98 13.58
N SER A 216 13.10 6.94 14.17
CA SER A 216 14.10 7.06 15.26
C SER A 216 15.44 7.68 14.85
N SER A 217 15.82 7.65 13.57
CA SER A 217 17.17 8.03 13.11
C SER A 217 17.24 9.27 12.20
N THR A 218 16.22 9.51 11.37
CA THR A 218 16.15 10.72 10.53
C THR A 218 14.68 11.11 10.32
N PRO A 219 14.15 12.08 11.09
CA PRO A 219 12.76 12.50 10.95
C PRO A 219 12.51 13.17 9.60
N LEU A 220 13.52 13.71 8.91
CA LEU A 220 13.35 14.37 7.61
C LEU A 220 13.91 13.52 6.46
N ARG A 221 13.08 13.26 5.45
CA ARG A 221 13.50 12.67 4.16
C ARG A 221 13.35 13.70 3.04
N ILE A 222 14.35 13.82 2.18
CA ILE A 222 14.28 14.66 0.98
C ILE A 222 13.68 13.82 -0.16
N VAL A 223 12.61 14.32 -0.76
CA VAL A 223 11.90 13.68 -1.86
C VAL A 223 12.04 14.54 -3.11
N MET A 224 12.37 13.90 -4.23
CA MET A 224 12.53 14.54 -5.53
C MET A 224 11.18 14.54 -6.26
N ASP A 225 10.82 15.66 -6.88
CA ASP A 225 9.60 15.82 -7.68
C ASP A 225 9.94 15.68 -9.17
N ALA A 226 10.28 14.45 -9.59
CA ALA A 226 10.67 14.16 -10.98
C ALA A 226 9.48 14.11 -11.96
N SER A 227 8.26 14.32 -11.45
CA SER A 227 7.02 14.50 -12.23
C SER A 227 6.82 15.97 -12.63
N CYS A 228 7.72 16.88 -12.24
CA CYS A 228 7.63 18.28 -12.61
C CYS A 228 7.87 18.46 -14.12
N ARG A 229 6.89 19.03 -14.82
CA ARG A 229 6.96 19.21 -16.28
C ARG A 229 7.85 20.39 -16.65
N THR A 230 8.71 20.18 -17.64
CA THR A 230 9.62 21.18 -18.19
C THR A 230 8.94 22.13 -19.19
N THR A 231 9.73 22.96 -19.88
CA THR A 231 9.26 23.78 -21.01
C THR A 231 8.66 23.00 -22.17
N THR A 232 8.95 21.69 -22.32
CA THR A 232 8.31 20.84 -23.35
C THR A 232 6.99 20.23 -22.88
N GLY A 233 6.59 20.43 -21.62
CA GLY A 233 5.40 19.82 -21.03
C GLY A 233 5.58 18.36 -20.62
N VAL A 234 6.80 17.82 -20.73
CA VAL A 234 7.16 16.44 -20.37
C VAL A 234 8.00 16.46 -19.09
N SER A 235 7.86 15.44 -18.23
CA SER A 235 8.66 15.28 -17.02
C SER A 235 9.74 14.20 -17.17
N LEU A 236 10.69 14.13 -16.23
CA LEU A 236 11.69 13.06 -16.22
C LEU A 236 11.02 11.68 -16.06
N ASN A 237 9.97 11.59 -15.25
CA ASN A 237 9.22 10.34 -15.07
C ASN A 237 8.50 9.88 -16.34
N ASP A 238 8.06 10.80 -17.21
CA ASP A 238 7.36 10.46 -18.46
C ASP A 238 8.30 9.82 -19.51
N VAL A 239 9.60 10.13 -19.47
CA VAL A 239 10.59 9.63 -20.45
C VAL A 239 11.33 8.38 -19.99
N LEU A 240 11.11 7.93 -18.76
CA LEU A 240 11.71 6.73 -18.19
C LEU A 240 10.75 5.55 -18.26
N TYR A 241 11.29 4.34 -18.40
CA TYR A 241 10.56 3.14 -18.04
C TYR A 241 10.34 3.11 -16.53
N VAL A 242 9.18 2.63 -16.07
CA VAL A 242 8.91 2.41 -14.64
C VAL A 242 9.55 1.10 -14.18
N GLY A 243 9.54 0.10 -15.07
CA GLY A 243 9.98 -1.26 -14.79
C GLY A 243 8.90 -2.11 -14.07
N PRO A 244 9.06 -3.44 -14.11
CA PRO A 244 8.10 -4.36 -13.51
C PRO A 244 8.01 -4.21 -11.98
N LYS A 245 6.84 -4.53 -11.43
CA LYS A 245 6.64 -4.61 -9.98
C LYS A 245 7.32 -5.85 -9.41
N LEU A 246 8.55 -5.68 -8.93
CA LEU A 246 9.35 -6.74 -8.31
C LEU A 246 9.12 -6.91 -6.80
N GLN A 247 8.23 -6.10 -6.21
CA GLN A 247 7.97 -6.14 -4.78
C GLN A 247 7.20 -7.41 -4.41
N ASN A 248 7.69 -8.15 -3.43
CA ASN A 248 6.96 -9.27 -2.85
C ASN A 248 5.67 -8.80 -2.19
N ASP A 249 4.63 -9.63 -2.23
CA ASP A 249 3.35 -9.26 -1.65
C ASP A 249 3.42 -9.23 -0.12
N LEU A 250 2.92 -8.15 0.48
CA LEU A 250 2.92 -7.95 1.93
C LEU A 250 2.24 -9.11 2.67
N PHE A 251 1.13 -9.61 2.13
CA PHE A 251 0.40 -10.73 2.72
C PHE A 251 1.29 -11.97 2.83
N VAL A 252 2.07 -12.25 1.78
CA VAL A 252 3.00 -13.39 1.74
C VAL A 252 4.14 -13.20 2.73
N ILE A 253 4.72 -12.00 2.81
CA ILE A 253 5.80 -11.69 3.77
C ILE A 253 5.32 -11.93 5.20
N LEU A 254 4.14 -11.44 5.56
CA LEU A 254 3.58 -11.62 6.90
C LEU A 254 3.21 -13.07 7.19
N LEU A 255 2.68 -13.82 6.22
CA LEU A 255 2.48 -15.27 6.38
C LEU A 255 3.80 -15.99 6.66
N ASN A 256 4.84 -15.71 5.88
CA ASN A 256 6.16 -16.33 6.05
C ASN A 256 6.81 -15.95 7.38
N PHE A 257 6.61 -14.70 7.81
CA PHE A 257 7.05 -14.21 9.11
C PHE A 257 6.33 -14.90 10.27
N ARG A 258 5.14 -15.50 10.07
CA ARG A 258 4.39 -16.25 11.08
C ARG A 258 4.74 -17.73 11.16
N LEU A 259 5.52 -18.27 10.21
CA LEU A 259 5.65 -19.71 10.06
C LEU A 259 6.36 -20.37 11.25
N PHE A 260 7.60 -20.00 11.54
CA PHE A 260 8.43 -20.67 12.55
C PHE A 260 8.59 -19.87 13.84
N ARG A 261 9.12 -20.50 14.89
CA ARG A 261 9.11 -19.96 16.25
C ARG A 261 10.12 -18.83 16.49
N VAL A 262 11.26 -18.81 15.81
CA VAL A 262 12.27 -17.75 16.00
C VAL A 262 12.11 -16.73 14.88
N ALA A 263 11.70 -15.52 15.23
CA ALA A 263 11.58 -14.40 14.30
C ALA A 263 12.87 -13.60 14.23
N ILE A 264 13.19 -13.11 13.04
CA ILE A 264 14.29 -12.17 12.82
C ILE A 264 13.84 -11.07 11.86
N THR A 265 14.21 -9.83 12.19
CA THR A 265 13.89 -8.64 11.41
C THR A 265 15.15 -7.81 11.21
N SER A 266 15.25 -7.08 10.09
CA SER A 266 16.28 -6.08 9.85
C SER A 266 15.87 -5.09 8.75
N ASP A 267 16.67 -4.05 8.55
CA ASP A 267 16.46 -2.96 7.58
C ASP A 267 17.74 -2.77 6.76
N ILE A 268 17.59 -2.63 5.44
CA ILE A 268 18.69 -2.25 4.55
C ILE A 268 18.93 -0.74 4.67
N ARG A 269 20.03 -0.38 5.34
CA ARG A 269 20.39 1.01 5.60
C ARG A 269 20.49 1.81 4.30
N GLN A 270 19.56 2.75 4.12
CA GLN A 270 19.55 3.70 3.02
C GLN A 270 19.66 3.00 1.65
N MET A 271 18.92 1.89 1.46
CA MET A 271 18.98 1.00 0.29
C MET A 271 19.18 1.74 -1.06
N TYR A 272 18.33 2.72 -1.37
CA TYR A 272 18.40 3.48 -2.63
C TYR A 272 19.74 4.24 -2.79
N LEU A 273 20.20 4.90 -1.73
CA LEU A 273 21.44 5.69 -1.75
C LEU A 273 22.69 4.81 -1.84
N ARG A 274 22.59 3.51 -1.56
CA ARG A 274 23.71 2.58 -1.74
C ARG A 274 23.95 2.20 -3.20
N ILE A 275 23.04 2.52 -4.12
CA ILE A 275 23.17 2.18 -5.53
C ILE A 275 23.58 3.43 -6.31
N LEU A 276 24.70 3.37 -7.04
CA LEU A 276 25.17 4.47 -7.87
C LEU A 276 24.37 4.58 -9.16
N VAL A 277 24.20 5.80 -9.63
CA VAL A 277 23.74 6.09 -10.99
C VAL A 277 24.95 6.34 -11.86
N ARG A 278 24.92 5.86 -13.10
CA ARG A 278 25.99 6.03 -14.08
C ARG A 278 26.35 7.52 -14.22
N PRO A 279 27.65 7.88 -14.27
CA PRO A 279 28.08 9.28 -14.33
C PRO A 279 27.38 10.13 -15.40
N GLU A 280 27.16 9.52 -16.57
CA GLU A 280 26.47 10.15 -17.71
C GLU A 280 25.04 10.61 -17.37
N ASP A 281 24.32 9.81 -16.56
CA ASP A 281 22.91 10.01 -16.26
C ASP A 281 22.69 10.93 -15.05
N ARG A 282 23.72 11.17 -14.23
CA ARG A 282 23.62 12.03 -13.02
C ARG A 282 23.20 13.46 -13.34
N ARG A 283 23.46 13.94 -14.56
CA ARG A 283 23.02 15.26 -15.05
C ARG A 283 21.50 15.42 -15.09
N PHE A 284 20.74 14.32 -15.09
CA PHE A 284 19.28 14.33 -15.01
C PHE A 284 18.77 14.33 -13.56
N GLN A 285 19.67 14.29 -12.58
CA GLN A 285 19.38 14.35 -11.15
C GLN A 285 20.00 15.57 -10.47
N ARG A 286 19.99 16.73 -11.15
CA ARG A 286 20.51 17.99 -10.58
C ARG A 286 19.49 18.62 -9.63
N ILE A 287 19.96 19.25 -8.57
CA ILE A 287 19.14 20.00 -7.60
C ILE A 287 19.80 21.34 -7.27
N LEU A 288 19.00 22.28 -6.78
CA LEU A 288 19.46 23.61 -6.38
C LEU A 288 19.40 23.74 -4.86
N PHE A 289 20.50 24.15 -4.24
CA PHE A 289 20.53 24.35 -2.79
C PHE A 289 21.59 25.37 -2.38
N ARG A 290 21.43 25.95 -1.18
CA ARG A 290 22.47 26.74 -0.51
C ARG A 290 22.33 26.60 1.00
N PHE A 291 23.44 26.64 1.72
CA PHE A 291 23.45 26.45 3.18
C PHE A 291 23.12 27.74 3.93
N SER A 292 23.36 28.89 3.32
CA SER A 292 22.92 30.20 3.83
C SER A 292 22.20 31.02 2.76
N SER A 293 21.28 31.90 3.18
CA SER A 293 20.65 32.88 2.29
C SER A 293 21.65 33.91 1.72
N ASP A 294 22.79 34.06 2.37
CA ASP A 294 23.86 34.98 1.98
C ASP A 294 24.80 34.36 0.94
N GLU A 295 24.68 33.05 0.71
CA GLU A 295 25.45 32.32 -0.30
C GLU A 295 24.74 32.34 -1.66
N PRO A 296 25.49 32.23 -2.77
CA PRO A 296 24.87 31.98 -4.08
C PRO A 296 24.17 30.61 -4.09
N ILE A 297 23.12 30.49 -4.89
CA ILE A 297 22.47 29.19 -5.13
C ILE A 297 23.46 28.30 -5.90
N CYS A 298 23.79 27.15 -5.33
CA CYS A 298 24.65 26.17 -5.94
C CYS A 298 23.85 25.07 -6.63
N THR A 299 24.40 24.54 -7.73
CA THR A 299 23.88 23.32 -8.37
C THR A 299 24.62 22.11 -7.83
N TYR A 300 23.86 21.14 -7.37
CA TYR A 300 24.36 19.82 -6.96
C TYR A 300 23.77 18.74 -7.88
N GLN A 301 24.37 17.55 -7.87
CA GLN A 301 23.84 16.38 -8.57
C GLN A 301 23.86 15.16 -7.66
N MET A 302 22.79 14.36 -7.72
CA MET A 302 22.73 13.07 -7.02
C MET A 302 23.55 12.03 -7.79
N ASN A 303 24.43 11.35 -7.08
CA ASN A 303 25.27 10.27 -7.61
C ASN A 303 24.59 8.89 -7.55
N THR A 304 23.46 8.80 -6.86
CA THR A 304 22.81 7.54 -6.47
C THR A 304 21.35 7.51 -6.88
N VAL A 305 20.72 6.34 -6.74
CA VAL A 305 19.27 6.21 -6.92
C VAL A 305 18.56 6.96 -5.80
N VAL A 306 17.52 7.74 -6.14
CA VAL A 306 16.79 8.60 -5.19
C VAL A 306 15.28 8.40 -5.24
N PHE A 307 14.61 8.74 -4.15
CA PHE A 307 13.15 8.70 -4.07
C PHE A 307 12.51 9.75 -4.98
N GLY A 308 11.39 9.36 -5.62
CA GLY A 308 10.56 10.27 -6.43
C GLY A 308 10.78 10.18 -7.94
N ILE A 309 11.74 9.36 -8.38
CA ILE A 309 11.91 9.01 -9.80
C ILE A 309 11.22 7.65 -10.05
N ALA A 310 10.50 7.54 -11.16
CA ALA A 310 9.65 6.41 -11.53
C ALA A 310 10.35 5.03 -11.45
N PRO A 311 11.53 4.81 -12.06
CA PRO A 311 12.22 3.51 -12.00
C PRO A 311 12.92 3.22 -10.67
N SER A 312 13.04 4.18 -9.75
CA SER A 312 13.84 3.99 -8.54
C SER A 312 13.47 2.74 -7.73
N PRO A 313 12.18 2.43 -7.48
CA PRO A 313 11.80 1.20 -6.77
C PRO A 313 12.22 -0.07 -7.52
N TYR A 314 12.02 -0.10 -8.84
CA TYR A 314 12.45 -1.21 -9.69
C TYR A 314 13.96 -1.38 -9.65
N LEU A 315 14.74 -0.31 -9.88
CA LEU A 315 16.20 -0.34 -9.88
C LEU A 315 16.76 -0.83 -8.54
N ALA A 316 16.18 -0.37 -7.43
CA ALA A 316 16.61 -0.78 -6.10
C ALA A 316 16.37 -2.27 -5.85
N LEU A 317 15.13 -2.74 -6.07
CA LEU A 317 14.76 -4.14 -5.88
C LEU A 317 15.50 -5.06 -6.84
N ARG A 318 15.63 -4.66 -8.11
CA ARG A 318 16.30 -5.45 -9.14
C ARG A 318 17.79 -5.61 -8.83
N THR A 319 18.43 -4.59 -8.26
CA THR A 319 19.83 -4.63 -7.83
C THR A 319 20.06 -5.58 -6.67
N VAL A 320 19.15 -5.61 -5.69
CA VAL A 320 19.22 -6.61 -4.62
C VAL A 320 19.01 -8.02 -5.18
N ARG A 321 18.07 -8.22 -6.12
CA ARG A 321 17.92 -9.51 -6.81
C ARG A 321 19.18 -9.89 -7.60
N HIS A 322 19.79 -8.93 -8.30
CA HIS A 322 21.03 -9.15 -9.05
C HIS A 322 22.19 -9.56 -8.14
N LEU A 323 22.29 -8.94 -6.95
CA LEU A 323 23.23 -9.36 -5.92
C LEU A 323 23.01 -10.82 -5.49
N ILE A 324 21.76 -11.21 -5.27
CA ILE A 324 21.39 -12.60 -4.93
C ILE A 324 21.74 -13.54 -6.09
N ASP A 325 21.48 -13.15 -7.34
CA ASP A 325 21.80 -13.96 -8.52
C ASP A 325 23.32 -14.24 -8.63
N LEU A 326 24.16 -13.22 -8.34
CA LEU A 326 25.62 -13.31 -8.47
C LEU A 326 26.28 -14.04 -7.30
N GLU A 327 25.88 -13.74 -6.08
CA GLU A 327 26.60 -14.13 -4.86
C GLU A 327 25.83 -15.17 -4.02
N GLY A 328 24.55 -15.39 -4.32
CA GLY A 328 23.66 -16.22 -3.51
C GLY A 328 24.07 -17.68 -3.44
N SER A 329 24.79 -18.20 -4.44
CA SER A 329 25.34 -19.56 -4.41
C SER A 329 26.34 -19.77 -3.27
N ARG A 330 27.03 -18.71 -2.82
CA ARG A 330 27.96 -18.72 -1.67
C ARG A 330 27.24 -18.65 -0.33
N PHE A 331 26.00 -18.15 -0.32
CA PHE A 331 25.20 -17.88 0.88
C PHE A 331 23.76 -18.39 0.69
N PRO A 332 23.56 -19.71 0.55
CA PRO A 332 22.30 -20.29 0.07
C PRO A 332 21.11 -20.00 1.01
N ARG A 333 21.32 -19.92 2.33
CA ARG A 333 20.21 -19.63 3.27
C ARG A 333 19.78 -18.19 3.15
N ALA A 334 20.76 -17.28 3.11
CA ALA A 334 20.51 -15.86 2.90
C ALA A 334 19.86 -15.58 1.55
N ALA A 335 20.31 -16.22 0.47
CA ALA A 335 19.73 -16.08 -0.86
C ALA A 335 18.26 -16.51 -0.89
N ALA A 336 17.94 -17.68 -0.32
CA ALA A 336 16.58 -18.19 -0.25
C ALA A 336 15.67 -17.29 0.61
N ALA A 337 16.15 -16.86 1.78
CA ALA A 337 15.40 -15.97 2.66
C ALA A 337 15.22 -14.58 2.05
N ALA A 338 16.28 -13.94 1.54
CA ALA A 338 16.22 -12.61 0.94
C ALA A 338 15.26 -12.56 -0.26
N THR A 339 15.25 -13.60 -1.11
CA THR A 339 14.33 -13.67 -2.25
C THR A 339 12.86 -13.71 -1.80
N ARG A 340 12.58 -14.42 -0.71
CA ARG A 340 11.22 -14.70 -0.22
C ARG A 340 10.68 -13.65 0.76
N ASP A 341 11.54 -13.13 1.64
CA ASP A 341 11.16 -12.46 2.89
C ASP A 341 11.53 -10.96 2.91
N LEU A 342 12.14 -10.43 1.84
CA LEU A 342 12.35 -8.98 1.70
C LEU A 342 11.09 -8.29 1.19
N TYR A 343 10.76 -7.18 1.85
CA TYR A 343 9.75 -6.23 1.44
C TYR A 343 10.38 -4.83 1.33
N VAL A 344 10.83 -4.49 0.12
CA VAL A 344 11.60 -3.26 -0.13
C VAL A 344 12.89 -3.25 0.70
N ASP A 345 13.00 -2.36 1.69
CA ASP A 345 14.14 -2.22 2.60
C ASP A 345 14.01 -3.06 3.88
N ASP A 346 12.82 -3.56 4.19
CA ASP A 346 12.55 -4.35 5.39
C ASP A 346 12.72 -5.85 5.12
N PHE A 347 13.47 -6.54 5.98
CA PHE A 347 13.61 -7.99 6.01
C PHE A 347 12.86 -8.58 7.20
N LEU A 348 11.94 -9.52 6.95
CA LEU A 348 11.18 -10.19 8.01
C LEU A 348 11.05 -11.68 7.75
N SER A 349 11.73 -12.47 8.57
CA SER A 349 11.76 -13.91 8.43
C SER A 349 11.49 -14.63 9.74
N SER A 350 11.17 -15.91 9.63
CA SER A 350 11.13 -16.82 10.76
C SER A 350 11.84 -18.11 10.42
N VAL A 351 12.49 -18.70 11.43
CA VAL A 351 13.31 -19.90 11.36
C VAL A 351 13.04 -20.81 12.56
N ASP A 352 13.49 -22.05 12.44
CA ASP A 352 13.10 -23.11 13.37
C ASP A 352 13.85 -23.07 14.71
N SER A 353 15.00 -22.41 14.77
CA SER A 353 15.92 -22.48 15.89
C SER A 353 16.75 -21.22 16.01
N GLU A 354 17.30 -21.00 17.20
CA GLU A 354 18.13 -19.82 17.48
C GLU A 354 19.45 -19.94 16.72
N GLU A 355 19.98 -21.15 16.59
CA GLU A 355 21.17 -21.46 15.79
C GLU A 355 20.95 -21.15 14.30
N GLU A 356 19.82 -21.55 13.73
CA GLU A 356 19.48 -21.21 12.35
C GLU A 356 19.36 -19.69 12.16
N ALA A 357 18.76 -18.98 13.12
CA ALA A 357 18.64 -17.52 13.07
C ALA A 357 20.00 -16.81 13.06
N VAL A 358 20.94 -17.26 13.90
CA VAL A 358 22.29 -16.71 13.96
C VAL A 358 23.04 -16.96 12.65
N LEU A 359 22.96 -18.18 12.10
CA LEU A 359 23.60 -18.51 10.83
C LEU A 359 22.98 -17.74 9.66
N LEU A 360 21.65 -17.60 9.64
CA LEU A 360 20.95 -16.81 8.63
C LEU A 360 21.39 -15.34 8.70
N LYS A 361 21.50 -14.74 9.89
CA LYS A 361 22.01 -13.37 10.07
C LYS A 361 23.42 -13.22 9.52
N GLN A 362 24.31 -14.16 9.83
CA GLN A 362 25.69 -14.15 9.36
C GLN A 362 25.78 -14.21 7.83
N GLU A 363 25.07 -15.16 7.21
CA GLU A 363 25.02 -15.27 5.74
C GLU A 363 24.39 -14.03 5.09
N LEU A 364 23.33 -13.45 5.68
CA LEU A 364 22.70 -12.23 5.18
C LEU A 364 23.66 -11.05 5.26
N CYS A 365 24.33 -10.84 6.38
CA CYS A 365 25.33 -9.79 6.52
C CYS A 365 26.44 -9.95 5.48
N ALA A 366 26.94 -11.17 5.25
CA ALA A 366 28.00 -11.43 4.28
C ALA A 366 27.54 -11.21 2.83
N LEU A 367 26.35 -11.71 2.48
CA LEU A 367 25.75 -11.52 1.15
C LEU A 367 25.57 -10.04 0.84
N PHE A 368 24.92 -9.29 1.74
CA PHE A 368 24.65 -7.86 1.54
C PHE A 368 25.93 -7.01 1.55
N ALA A 369 26.89 -7.33 2.43
CA ALA A 369 28.18 -6.64 2.47
C ALA A 369 28.95 -6.78 1.16
N SER A 370 28.83 -7.91 0.46
CA SER A 370 29.48 -8.08 -0.84
C SER A 370 28.98 -7.09 -1.90
N GLY A 371 27.72 -6.64 -1.81
CA GLY A 371 27.15 -5.58 -2.66
C GLY A 371 27.24 -4.17 -2.08
N SER A 372 28.08 -3.97 -1.05
CA SER A 372 28.20 -2.72 -0.29
C SER A 372 26.89 -2.26 0.39
N PHE A 373 25.98 -3.19 0.66
CA PHE A 373 24.79 -2.95 1.47
C PHE A 373 25.04 -3.31 2.94
N GLN A 374 24.35 -2.61 3.84
CA GLN A 374 24.46 -2.85 5.28
C GLN A 374 23.07 -3.11 5.86
N LEU A 375 22.92 -4.22 6.57
CA LEU A 375 21.72 -4.55 7.33
C LEU A 375 21.87 -4.06 8.77
N LEU A 376 20.89 -3.30 9.25
CA LEU A 376 20.84 -2.73 10.60
C LEU A 376 19.44 -2.93 11.23
N LYS A 377 19.26 -2.40 12.45
CA LYS A 377 18.00 -2.45 13.21
C LYS A 377 17.50 -3.88 13.42
N TRP A 378 18.42 -4.77 13.74
CA TRP A 378 18.08 -6.16 13.96
C TRP A 378 17.17 -6.32 15.17
N GLY A 379 16.08 -7.06 14.99
CA GLY A 379 15.15 -7.43 16.05
C GLY A 379 14.81 -8.92 16.00
N SER A 380 14.53 -9.51 17.16
CA SER A 380 14.16 -10.93 17.29
C SER A 380 13.31 -11.14 18.54
N ASN A 381 12.50 -12.20 18.57
CA ASN A 381 11.80 -12.67 19.77
C ASN A 381 12.65 -13.62 20.64
N SER A 382 13.91 -13.88 20.28
CA SER A 382 14.83 -14.68 21.09
C SER A 382 15.90 -13.80 21.71
N GLU A 383 15.99 -13.84 23.04
CA GLU A 383 17.06 -13.18 23.79
C GLU A 383 18.44 -13.78 23.42
N GLN A 384 18.52 -15.09 23.15
CA GLN A 384 19.78 -15.74 22.77
C GLN A 384 20.27 -15.22 21.42
N VAL A 385 19.37 -15.07 20.44
CA VAL A 385 19.70 -14.47 19.15
C VAL A 385 20.17 -13.03 19.34
N LEU A 386 19.44 -12.21 20.11
CA LEU A 386 19.81 -10.82 20.36
C LEU A 386 21.17 -10.67 21.04
N LYS A 387 21.55 -11.58 21.95
CA LYS A 387 22.88 -11.59 22.60
C LYS A 387 24.03 -11.71 21.60
N THR A 388 23.80 -12.33 20.43
CA THR A 388 24.82 -12.42 19.36
C THR A 388 24.95 -11.14 18.52
N ILE A 389 24.04 -10.18 18.68
CA ILE A 389 23.97 -8.96 17.86
C ILE A 389 24.54 -7.78 18.66
N PRO A 390 25.48 -7.00 18.10
CA PRO A 390 26.00 -5.78 18.74
C PRO A 390 24.87 -4.80 19.06
N VAL A 391 24.91 -4.15 20.23
CA VAL A 391 23.85 -3.26 20.71
C VAL A 391 23.57 -2.12 19.71
N GLN A 392 24.59 -1.61 19.02
CA GLN A 392 24.47 -0.54 18.04
C GLN A 392 23.74 -0.97 16.75
N GLU A 393 23.68 -2.28 16.47
CA GLU A 393 23.00 -2.85 15.31
C GLU A 393 21.55 -3.26 15.61
N ARG A 394 21.14 -3.28 16.89
CA ARG A 394 19.79 -3.67 17.31
C ARG A 394 18.77 -2.57 17.01
N SER A 395 17.52 -2.96 16.81
CA SER A 395 16.40 -2.00 16.78
C SER A 395 16.27 -1.30 18.14
N ALA A 396 15.76 -0.06 18.15
CA ALA A 396 15.66 0.76 19.35
C ALA A 396 14.76 0.09 20.42
N GLU A 397 13.74 -0.60 19.95
CA GLU A 397 12.75 -1.34 20.72
C GLU A 397 13.30 -2.68 21.26
N CYS A 398 14.44 -3.17 20.74
CA CYS A 398 15.14 -4.35 21.24
C CYS A 398 16.44 -4.01 21.98
N LEU A 399 16.66 -2.74 22.36
CA LEU A 399 17.82 -2.34 23.17
C LEU A 399 17.76 -2.95 24.59
N THR A 400 16.55 -3.14 25.11
CA THR A 400 16.25 -3.86 26.36
C THR A 400 15.12 -4.84 26.10
N PHE A 401 15.36 -6.14 26.25
CA PHE A 401 14.34 -7.17 26.03
C PHE A 401 13.18 -7.11 27.05
N ASP A 402 13.37 -6.38 28.16
CA ASP A 402 12.40 -6.18 29.24
C ASP A 402 11.39 -5.04 28.99
N SER A 403 11.57 -4.24 27.95
CA SER A 403 10.58 -3.20 27.61
C SER A 403 9.46 -3.83 26.79
N ASP A 404 8.20 -3.57 27.15
CA ASP A 404 6.98 -3.94 26.39
C ASP A 404 6.87 -3.19 25.03
N ALA A 405 8.02 -2.85 24.45
CA ALA A 405 8.17 -2.09 23.23
C ALA A 405 7.75 -2.94 22.03
N SER A 406 6.88 -2.36 21.20
CA SER A 406 6.41 -3.00 19.97
C SER A 406 7.16 -2.45 18.76
N LEU A 407 7.61 -3.35 17.88
CA LEU A 407 8.16 -3.03 16.58
C LEU A 407 7.02 -2.83 15.58
N LYS A 408 7.10 -1.75 14.78
CA LYS A 408 6.20 -1.58 13.63
C LYS A 408 6.70 -2.48 12.49
N VAL A 409 6.05 -3.62 12.33
CA VAL A 409 6.35 -4.64 11.32
C VAL A 409 5.36 -4.48 10.18
N LEU A 410 5.81 -3.84 9.10
CA LEU A 410 5.05 -3.64 7.86
C LEU A 410 3.59 -3.15 8.05
N GLY A 411 3.35 -2.31 9.07
CA GLY A 411 2.05 -1.73 9.39
C GLY A 411 1.29 -2.39 10.55
N LEU A 412 1.72 -3.57 11.02
CA LEU A 412 1.28 -4.17 12.28
C LEU A 412 2.22 -3.79 13.43
N ARG A 413 1.75 -3.87 14.68
CA ARG A 413 2.62 -3.80 15.86
C ARG A 413 2.94 -5.21 16.31
N TRP A 414 4.22 -5.53 16.42
CA TRP A 414 4.70 -6.82 16.91
C TRP A 414 5.47 -6.61 18.20
N ASN A 415 5.08 -7.30 19.28
CA ASN A 415 5.83 -7.35 20.53
C ASN A 415 6.77 -8.57 20.48
N PRO A 416 8.10 -8.39 20.41
CA PRO A 416 9.04 -9.51 20.32
C PRO A 416 9.11 -10.34 21.60
N LEU A 417 8.90 -9.73 22.77
CA LEU A 417 8.97 -10.43 24.07
C LEU A 417 7.82 -11.43 24.22
N GLN A 418 6.59 -10.99 23.92
CA GLN A 418 5.40 -11.85 23.97
C GLN A 418 5.19 -12.67 22.69
N ASP A 419 5.88 -12.30 21.62
CA ASP A 419 5.70 -12.80 20.25
C ASP A 419 4.26 -12.70 19.73
N THR A 420 3.64 -11.54 19.94
CA THR A 420 2.24 -11.27 19.56
C THR A 420 2.14 -10.05 18.65
N PHE A 421 1.14 -10.07 17.76
CA PHE A 421 0.69 -8.88 17.04
C PHE A 421 -0.42 -8.17 17.80
N SER A 422 -0.43 -6.84 17.69
CA SER A 422 -1.48 -5.95 18.16
C SER A 422 -1.75 -4.86 17.12
N VAL A 423 -2.83 -4.10 17.31
CA VAL A 423 -3.20 -2.98 16.44
C VAL A 423 -3.11 -1.65 17.18
N GLN A 424 -2.74 -0.60 16.44
CA GLN A 424 -2.86 0.76 16.95
C GLN A 424 -4.28 1.28 16.72
N ILE A 425 -4.94 1.68 17.80
CA ILE A 425 -6.28 2.27 17.71
C ILE A 425 -6.14 3.78 17.77
N ASN A 426 -6.62 4.43 16.71
CA ASN A 426 -6.81 5.87 16.69
C ASN A 426 -8.31 6.14 16.70
N ARG A 427 -8.81 6.80 17.75
CA ARG A 427 -10.23 7.17 17.80
C ARG A 427 -10.49 8.22 16.72
N PRO A 428 -11.42 7.98 15.78
CA PRO A 428 -11.75 8.97 14.77
C PRO A 428 -12.39 10.21 15.39
N PRO A 429 -12.33 11.37 14.69
CA PRO A 429 -12.98 12.57 15.16
C PRO A 429 -14.48 12.36 15.35
N PRO A 430 -15.14 13.15 16.22
CA PRO A 430 -16.56 12.99 16.53
C PRO A 430 -17.48 13.34 15.36
N THR A 431 -16.95 14.02 14.33
CA THR A 431 -17.68 14.33 13.11
C THR A 431 -17.97 13.06 12.32
N CYS A 432 -19.26 12.81 12.07
CA CYS A 432 -19.73 11.64 11.35
C CYS A 432 -20.08 12.04 9.92
N THR A 433 -19.17 11.79 8.97
CA THR A 433 -19.40 11.97 7.53
C THR A 433 -18.87 10.74 6.79
N LYS A 434 -19.30 10.56 5.54
CA LYS A 434 -18.76 9.49 4.68
C LYS A 434 -17.22 9.53 4.63
N ARG A 435 -16.63 10.73 4.54
CA ARG A 435 -15.17 10.93 4.55
C ARG A 435 -14.51 10.47 5.85
N THR A 436 -15.07 10.82 7.01
CA THR A 436 -14.45 10.46 8.29
C THR A 436 -14.57 8.97 8.59
N MET A 437 -15.68 8.33 8.21
CA MET A 437 -15.84 6.87 8.31
C MET A 437 -14.80 6.13 7.47
N LEU A 438 -14.68 6.52 6.19
CA LEU A 438 -13.73 5.92 5.26
C LEU A 438 -12.28 6.06 5.75
N SER A 439 -11.91 7.27 6.22
CA SER A 439 -10.57 7.52 6.79
C SER A 439 -10.31 6.65 8.02
N ALA A 440 -11.29 6.52 8.92
CA ALA A 440 -11.16 5.70 10.12
C ALA A 440 -10.97 4.21 9.80
N ILE A 441 -11.77 3.69 8.88
CA ILE A 441 -11.74 2.28 8.47
C ILE A 441 -10.44 1.95 7.73
N ALA A 442 -10.00 2.82 6.82
CA ALA A 442 -8.76 2.62 6.09
C ALA A 442 -7.50 2.66 6.99
N LYS A 443 -7.60 3.28 8.17
CA LYS A 443 -6.54 3.27 9.19
C LYS A 443 -6.49 1.95 9.99
N ILE A 444 -7.52 1.09 9.92
CA ILE A 444 -7.50 -0.27 10.47
C ILE A 444 -6.72 -1.16 9.51
N PHE A 445 -5.40 -1.17 9.68
CA PHE A 445 -4.50 -1.92 8.83
C PHE A 445 -4.47 -3.39 9.23
N ASP A 446 -5.16 -4.24 8.47
CA ASP A 446 -5.31 -5.68 8.74
C ASP A 446 -4.98 -6.53 7.50
N PRO A 447 -3.69 -6.67 7.14
CA PRO A 447 -3.26 -7.37 5.93
C PRO A 447 -3.67 -8.84 5.92
N LEU A 448 -3.58 -9.53 7.07
CA LEU A 448 -3.88 -10.96 7.18
C LEU A 448 -5.37 -11.26 7.47
N GLY A 449 -6.20 -10.24 7.73
CA GLY A 449 -7.63 -10.41 7.92
C GLY A 449 -8.05 -10.86 9.32
N PHE A 450 -7.24 -10.63 10.36
CA PHE A 450 -7.59 -11.05 11.73
C PHE A 450 -8.78 -10.28 12.31
N LEU A 451 -8.98 -9.05 11.86
CA LEU A 451 -10.08 -8.15 12.22
C LEU A 451 -11.09 -8.04 11.08
N ALA A 452 -11.06 -8.95 10.10
CA ALA A 452 -11.96 -8.94 8.96
C ALA A 452 -13.46 -8.89 9.32
N PRO A 453 -13.97 -9.62 10.35
CA PRO A 453 -15.37 -9.49 10.76
C PRO A 453 -15.75 -8.06 11.18
N LEU A 454 -14.83 -7.35 11.83
CA LEU A 454 -15.03 -5.97 12.24
C LEU A 454 -15.00 -5.03 11.04
N THR A 455 -14.02 -5.17 10.15
CA THR A 455 -13.90 -4.29 8.98
C THR A 455 -15.05 -4.50 8.00
N VAL A 456 -15.61 -5.71 7.87
CA VAL A 456 -16.83 -5.98 7.08
C VAL A 456 -18.00 -5.15 7.56
N LEU A 457 -18.27 -5.12 8.87
CA LEU A 457 -19.37 -4.34 9.43
C LEU A 457 -19.25 -2.87 9.03
N ALA A 458 -18.04 -2.33 9.14
CA ALA A 458 -17.75 -0.96 8.75
C ALA A 458 -17.93 -0.70 7.24
N LYS A 459 -17.53 -1.64 6.38
CA LYS A 459 -17.76 -1.56 4.92
C LYS A 459 -19.24 -1.63 4.55
N LEU A 460 -20.04 -2.39 5.30
CA LEU A 460 -21.49 -2.44 5.08
C LEU A 460 -22.13 -1.07 5.34
N LEU A 461 -21.69 -0.34 6.38
CA LEU A 461 -22.13 1.04 6.61
C LEU A 461 -21.78 1.96 5.43
N ILE A 462 -20.55 1.87 4.92
CA ILE A 462 -20.12 2.61 3.73
C ILE A 462 -20.99 2.28 2.51
N ARG A 463 -21.27 0.99 2.26
CA ARG A 463 -22.14 0.56 1.16
C ARG A 463 -23.54 1.17 1.27
N THR A 464 -24.09 1.25 2.48
CA THR A 464 -25.38 1.90 2.73
C THR A 464 -25.32 3.39 2.38
N LEU A 465 -24.27 4.11 2.81
CA LEU A 465 -24.09 5.53 2.46
C LEU A 465 -24.03 5.76 0.94
N TRP A 466 -23.32 4.90 0.21
CA TRP A 466 -23.27 4.98 -1.26
C TRP A 466 -24.62 4.70 -1.90
N SER A 467 -25.38 3.75 -1.37
CA SER A 467 -26.73 3.43 -1.87
C SER A 467 -27.70 4.59 -1.66
N LEU A 468 -27.52 5.35 -0.58
CA LEU A 468 -28.26 6.58 -0.27
C LEU A 468 -27.76 7.82 -1.03
N ARG A 469 -26.68 7.70 -1.82
CA ARG A 469 -26.07 8.81 -2.59
C ARG A 469 -25.69 10.03 -1.74
N ILE A 470 -25.27 9.81 -0.50
CA ILE A 470 -24.81 10.88 0.40
C ILE A 470 -23.43 11.36 -0.05
N ASP A 471 -23.21 12.68 -0.10
CA ASP A 471 -21.91 13.25 -0.48
C ASP A 471 -20.84 13.09 0.61
N TRP A 472 -19.59 13.46 0.29
CA TRP A 472 -18.42 13.17 1.15
C TRP A 472 -18.48 13.79 2.53
N ASP A 473 -18.97 15.02 2.60
CA ASP A 473 -18.96 15.87 3.80
C ASP A 473 -20.37 16.09 4.38
N ASP A 474 -21.39 15.46 3.78
CA ASP A 474 -22.77 15.51 4.25
C ASP A 474 -22.99 14.65 5.49
N ALA A 475 -23.95 15.07 6.32
CA ALA A 475 -24.38 14.33 7.50
C ALA A 475 -25.20 13.09 7.11
N PRO A 476 -24.83 11.87 7.55
CA PRO A 476 -25.64 10.68 7.36
C PRO A 476 -26.97 10.72 8.13
N PRO A 477 -27.95 9.88 7.74
CA PRO A 477 -29.13 9.59 8.56
C PRO A 477 -28.77 9.18 9.98
N GLU A 478 -29.61 9.59 10.94
CA GLU A 478 -29.38 9.39 12.38
C GLU A 478 -29.15 7.91 12.75
N GLU A 479 -29.83 6.98 12.07
CA GLU A 479 -29.63 5.55 12.25
C GLU A 479 -28.18 5.13 11.96
N ILE A 480 -27.61 5.59 10.85
CA ILE A 480 -26.21 5.29 10.47
C ILE A 480 -25.24 5.98 11.43
N VAL A 481 -25.55 7.21 11.87
CA VAL A 481 -24.75 7.91 12.87
C VAL A 481 -24.70 7.13 14.18
N ASN A 482 -25.82 6.57 14.63
CA ASN A 482 -25.89 5.76 15.84
C ASN A 482 -25.13 4.44 15.69
N GLN A 483 -25.27 3.73 14.56
CA GLN A 483 -24.50 2.52 14.26
C GLN A 483 -23.00 2.80 14.22
N TRP A 484 -22.58 3.90 13.57
CA TRP A 484 -21.18 4.32 13.52
C TRP A 484 -20.63 4.72 14.89
N ARG A 485 -21.41 5.44 15.71
CA ARG A 485 -21.01 5.80 17.07
C ARG A 485 -20.75 4.56 17.90
N ASN A 486 -21.65 3.58 17.86
CA ASN A 486 -21.48 2.30 18.56
C ASN A 486 -20.22 1.56 18.06
N PHE A 487 -19.99 1.54 16.74
CA PHE A 487 -18.77 0.95 16.17
C PHE A 487 -17.50 1.62 16.71
N VAL A 488 -17.45 2.96 16.68
CA VAL A 488 -16.31 3.76 17.16
C VAL A 488 -16.08 3.60 18.65
N ASP A 489 -17.16 3.59 19.43
CA ASP A 489 -17.10 3.42 20.87
C ASP A 489 -16.60 2.01 21.22
N ASP A 490 -16.85 0.98 20.41
CA ASP A 490 -16.30 -0.36 20.61
C ASP A 490 -14.81 -0.49 20.25
N LEU A 491 -14.24 0.41 19.43
CA LEU A 491 -12.86 0.26 18.92
C LEU A 491 -11.80 0.24 20.02
N HIS A 492 -12.03 0.90 21.16
CA HIS A 492 -11.06 0.91 22.26
C HIS A 492 -10.81 -0.49 22.84
N LEU A 493 -11.77 -1.41 22.72
CA LEU A 493 -11.63 -2.79 23.21
C LEU A 493 -10.55 -3.55 22.45
N LEU A 494 -10.25 -3.17 21.20
CA LEU A 494 -9.16 -3.78 20.43
C LEU A 494 -7.78 -3.52 21.07
N ALA A 495 -7.65 -2.63 22.06
CA ALA A 495 -6.37 -2.39 22.73
C ALA A 495 -5.92 -3.63 23.50
N GLU A 496 -6.87 -4.48 23.89
CA GLU A 496 -6.64 -5.77 24.53
C GLU A 496 -6.41 -6.90 23.51
N TRP A 497 -6.64 -6.64 22.22
CA TRP A 497 -6.51 -7.64 21.19
C TRP A 497 -5.05 -7.97 20.90
N HIS A 498 -4.72 -9.25 21.06
CA HIS A 498 -3.42 -9.82 20.73
C HIS A 498 -3.61 -11.14 20.01
N ILE A 499 -2.76 -11.42 19.02
CA ILE A 499 -2.69 -12.73 18.37
C ILE A 499 -1.24 -13.19 18.28
N PRO A 500 -0.92 -14.46 18.57
CA PRO A 500 0.44 -14.97 18.39
C PRO A 500 0.94 -14.75 16.97
N ARG A 501 2.20 -14.33 16.81
CA ARG A 501 2.87 -14.28 15.51
C ARG A 501 3.12 -15.71 15.03
N HIS A 502 3.75 -16.54 15.84
CA HIS A 502 4.00 -17.94 15.47
C HIS A 502 2.70 -18.71 15.23
N SER A 503 2.64 -19.42 14.10
CA SER A 503 1.51 -20.27 13.72
C SER A 503 1.47 -21.60 14.47
N PHE A 504 2.32 -21.79 15.48
CA PHE A 504 2.49 -23.03 16.24
C PHE A 504 2.73 -24.23 15.32
N VAL A 505 3.65 -24.10 14.38
CA VAL A 505 4.21 -25.23 13.62
C VAL A 505 5.69 -25.37 13.92
N SER A 506 6.14 -26.62 13.97
CA SER A 506 7.56 -26.99 14.09
C SER A 506 7.91 -27.95 12.95
N PRO A 507 9.17 -27.98 12.51
CA PRO A 507 9.61 -28.95 11.51
C PRO A 507 9.30 -30.38 11.96
N GLY A 508 8.65 -31.15 11.08
CA GLY A 508 8.25 -32.53 11.34
C GLY A 508 6.90 -32.70 12.03
N ASP A 509 6.23 -31.61 12.45
CA ASP A 509 4.87 -31.69 12.98
C ASP A 509 3.87 -32.11 11.89
N TYR A 510 2.91 -32.96 12.26
CA TYR A 510 1.76 -33.25 11.41
C TYR A 510 0.80 -32.07 11.46
N SER A 511 0.64 -31.38 10.33
CA SER A 511 -0.10 -30.14 10.18
C SER A 511 -1.13 -30.23 9.05
N LEU A 512 -2.31 -29.69 9.34
CA LEU A 512 -3.43 -29.62 8.41
C LEU A 512 -3.77 -28.16 8.14
N LEU A 513 -4.24 -27.88 6.92
CA LEU A 513 -4.91 -26.62 6.62
C LEU A 513 -6.41 -26.85 6.55
N VAL A 514 -7.16 -26.08 7.33
CA VAL A 514 -8.62 -26.13 7.35
C VAL A 514 -9.18 -24.76 7.01
N GLY A 515 -9.79 -24.69 5.85
CA GLY A 515 -10.41 -23.50 5.29
C GLY A 515 -11.93 -23.54 5.40
N PHE A 516 -12.54 -22.42 5.75
CA PHE A 516 -13.99 -22.25 5.78
C PHE A 516 -14.40 -21.14 4.82
N ALA A 517 -15.49 -21.34 4.09
CA ALA A 517 -16.10 -20.37 3.21
C ALA A 517 -17.57 -20.16 3.58
N ASP A 518 -18.01 -18.91 3.58
CA ASP A 518 -19.41 -18.56 3.80
C ASP A 518 -19.81 -17.30 3.02
N ALA A 519 -21.10 -17.18 2.74
CA ALA A 519 -21.68 -16.02 2.08
C ALA A 519 -23.09 -15.69 2.57
N SER A 520 -23.37 -14.40 2.66
CA SER A 520 -24.68 -13.84 2.89
C SER A 520 -25.02 -12.84 1.77
N GLN A 521 -26.23 -12.27 1.79
CA GLN A 521 -26.58 -11.17 0.89
C GLN A 521 -25.78 -9.88 1.16
N ALA A 522 -25.14 -9.78 2.32
CA ALA A 522 -24.35 -8.62 2.72
C ALA A 522 -22.89 -8.73 2.28
N ALA A 523 -22.24 -9.86 2.57
CA ALA A 523 -20.83 -10.10 2.32
C ALA A 523 -20.53 -11.60 2.17
N TYR A 524 -19.36 -11.92 1.63
CA TYR A 524 -18.83 -13.28 1.58
C TYR A 524 -17.36 -13.29 1.97
N GLY A 525 -16.87 -14.42 2.48
CA GLY A 525 -15.52 -14.49 3.00
C GLY A 525 -14.97 -15.90 3.10
N ALA A 526 -13.67 -15.97 3.35
CA ALA A 526 -12.94 -17.19 3.59
C ALA A 526 -11.96 -17.00 4.75
N VAL A 527 -11.79 -18.04 5.56
CA VAL A 527 -10.86 -18.07 6.70
C VAL A 527 -10.10 -19.38 6.71
N ILE A 528 -8.80 -19.33 7.03
CA ILE A 528 -7.92 -20.51 7.09
C ILE A 528 -7.32 -20.64 8.48
N TYR A 529 -7.39 -21.86 9.01
CA TYR A 529 -6.70 -22.29 10.21
C TYR A 529 -5.60 -23.28 9.85
N VAL A 530 -4.50 -23.23 10.61
CA VAL A 530 -3.56 -24.35 10.70
C VAL A 530 -3.89 -25.17 11.93
N VAL A 531 -3.94 -26.48 11.76
CA VAL A 531 -4.12 -27.44 12.86
C VAL A 531 -2.85 -28.27 12.98
N SER A 532 -2.10 -28.07 14.06
CA SER A 532 -0.84 -28.78 14.32
C SER A 532 -1.05 -29.85 15.39
N TYR A 533 -0.49 -31.04 15.15
CA TYR A 533 -0.44 -32.13 16.13
C TYR A 533 0.94 -32.20 16.76
N PHE A 534 0.95 -32.13 18.09
CA PHE A 534 2.16 -32.27 18.89
C PHE A 534 2.12 -33.58 19.67
N PRO A 535 3.07 -34.51 19.45
CA PRO A 535 3.17 -35.73 20.25
C PRO A 535 3.18 -35.39 21.75
N GLY A 536 2.22 -35.93 22.50
CA GLY A 536 2.10 -35.72 23.96
C GLY A 536 1.60 -34.35 24.42
N ARG A 537 1.39 -33.36 23.53
CA ARG A 537 0.84 -32.02 23.87
C ARG A 537 -0.51 -31.71 23.22
N GLY A 538 -1.05 -32.64 22.43
CA GLY A 538 -2.37 -32.53 21.82
C GLY A 538 -2.38 -31.74 20.51
N ARG A 539 -3.57 -31.36 20.06
CA ARG A 539 -3.78 -30.55 18.85
C ARG A 539 -3.93 -29.07 19.20
N ARG A 540 -3.52 -28.19 18.30
CA ARG A 540 -3.82 -26.76 18.36
C ARG A 540 -4.31 -26.28 17.00
N ALA A 541 -5.38 -25.48 17.02
CA ALA A 541 -5.88 -24.79 15.85
C ALA A 541 -5.61 -23.29 16.00
N ASN A 542 -5.08 -22.66 14.95
CA ASN A 542 -4.73 -21.24 14.95
C ASN A 542 -5.17 -20.57 13.66
N LEU A 543 -5.78 -19.39 13.78
CA LEU A 543 -6.11 -18.53 12.65
C LEU A 543 -4.81 -18.11 11.93
N LEU A 544 -4.70 -18.49 10.65
CA LEU A 544 -3.60 -18.07 9.79
C LEU A 544 -3.92 -16.76 9.09
N CYS A 545 -5.06 -16.72 8.40
CA CYS A 545 -5.50 -15.57 7.64
C CYS A 545 -6.97 -15.68 7.25
N ALA A 546 -7.57 -14.54 6.89
CA ALA A 546 -8.90 -14.45 6.32
C ALA A 546 -8.96 -13.36 5.24
N LYS A 547 -9.96 -13.47 4.36
CA LYS A 547 -10.33 -12.43 3.40
C LYS A 547 -11.84 -12.31 3.35
N SER A 548 -12.33 -11.10 3.17
CA SER A 548 -13.76 -10.80 3.06
C SER A 548 -14.00 -9.85 1.90
N LYS A 549 -15.19 -9.92 1.31
CA LYS A 549 -15.65 -8.99 0.27
C LYS A 549 -17.12 -8.65 0.50
N VAL A 550 -17.45 -7.37 0.34
CA VAL A 550 -18.85 -6.94 0.36
C VAL A 550 -19.57 -7.46 -0.89
N ALA A 551 -20.78 -7.99 -0.71
CA ALA A 551 -21.56 -8.49 -1.82
C ALA A 551 -21.93 -7.33 -2.78
N PRO A 552 -22.01 -7.59 -4.11
CA PRO A 552 -22.36 -6.55 -5.07
C PRO A 552 -23.73 -5.93 -4.80
N THR A 553 -23.89 -4.65 -5.16
CA THR A 553 -25.18 -3.94 -5.04
C THR A 553 -26.24 -4.50 -5.99
N LYS A 554 -25.83 -5.08 -7.12
CA LYS A 554 -26.73 -5.82 -8.01
C LYS A 554 -27.09 -7.15 -7.36
N SER A 555 -28.38 -7.51 -7.36
CA SER A 555 -28.85 -8.76 -6.77
C SER A 555 -28.20 -9.97 -7.44
N ILE A 556 -27.48 -10.75 -6.65
CA ILE A 556 -26.92 -12.04 -7.01
C ILE A 556 -27.58 -13.05 -6.06
N THR A 557 -27.89 -14.24 -6.54
CA THR A 557 -28.48 -15.31 -5.73
C THR A 557 -27.49 -15.76 -4.64
N ILE A 558 -28.00 -16.21 -3.50
CA ILE A 558 -27.17 -16.70 -2.38
C ILE A 558 -26.23 -17.83 -2.85
N PRO A 559 -26.69 -18.87 -3.59
CA PRO A 559 -25.78 -19.91 -4.10
C PRO A 559 -24.60 -19.38 -4.93
N ARG A 560 -24.83 -18.35 -5.75
CA ARG A 560 -23.75 -17.72 -6.52
C ARG A 560 -22.74 -16.98 -5.64
N LEU A 561 -23.18 -16.40 -4.51
CA LEU A 561 -22.30 -15.75 -3.54
C LEU A 561 -21.52 -16.79 -2.73
N GLU A 562 -22.15 -17.90 -2.34
CA GLU A 562 -21.48 -19.05 -1.70
C GLU A 562 -20.39 -19.62 -2.62
N LEU A 563 -20.67 -19.75 -3.92
CA LEU A 563 -19.66 -20.13 -4.91
C LEU A 563 -18.52 -19.10 -5.03
N CYS A 564 -18.81 -17.80 -4.91
CA CYS A 564 -17.76 -16.77 -4.85
C CYS A 564 -16.90 -16.90 -3.58
N ALA A 565 -17.48 -17.25 -2.44
CA ALA A 565 -16.75 -17.55 -1.21
C ALA A 565 -15.83 -18.77 -1.39
N ALA A 566 -16.34 -19.82 -2.04
CA ALA A 566 -15.54 -21.01 -2.37
C ALA A 566 -14.37 -20.68 -3.32
N VAL A 567 -14.57 -19.84 -4.33
CA VAL A 567 -13.46 -19.35 -5.19
C VAL A 567 -12.42 -18.61 -4.35
N LEU A 568 -12.85 -17.70 -3.47
CA LEU A 568 -11.94 -16.96 -2.59
C LEU A 568 -11.13 -17.90 -1.70
N LEU A 569 -11.79 -18.89 -1.09
CA LEU A 569 -11.13 -19.90 -0.26
C LEU A 569 -10.12 -20.73 -1.05
N SER A 570 -10.47 -21.20 -2.25
CA SER A 570 -9.58 -22.00 -3.09
C SER A 570 -8.28 -21.24 -3.45
N LYS A 571 -8.39 -19.95 -3.77
CA LYS A 571 -7.24 -19.08 -4.07
C LYS A 571 -6.37 -18.88 -2.84
N LEU A 572 -7.00 -18.63 -1.69
CA LEU A 572 -6.30 -18.39 -0.43
C LEU A 572 -5.55 -19.64 0.04
N LEU A 573 -6.18 -20.82 -0.01
CA LEU A 573 -5.55 -22.10 0.32
C LEU A 573 -4.37 -22.41 -0.60
N ARG A 574 -4.54 -22.25 -1.92
CA ARG A 574 -3.45 -22.45 -2.89
C ARG A 574 -2.27 -21.54 -2.60
N LEU A 575 -2.52 -20.27 -2.28
CA LEU A 575 -1.46 -19.33 -1.93
C LEU A 575 -0.72 -19.79 -0.67
N VAL A 576 -1.42 -20.12 0.41
CA VAL A 576 -0.79 -20.59 1.67
C VAL A 576 0.03 -21.86 1.43
N LEU A 577 -0.51 -22.83 0.69
CA LEU A 577 0.19 -24.07 0.34
C LEU A 577 1.50 -23.80 -0.40
N ASN A 578 1.46 -22.98 -1.45
CA ASN A 578 2.65 -22.62 -2.23
C ASN A 578 3.74 -21.95 -1.38
N GLN A 579 3.37 -21.24 -0.30
CA GLN A 579 4.33 -20.57 0.60
C GLN A 579 4.88 -21.49 1.69
N TYR A 580 4.06 -22.43 2.18
CA TYR A 580 4.38 -23.25 3.35
C TYR A 580 4.99 -24.59 2.96
N GLU A 581 4.42 -25.33 1.99
CA GLU A 581 4.88 -26.69 1.63
C GLU A 581 6.40 -26.81 1.37
N PRO A 582 7.08 -25.84 0.71
CA PRO A 582 8.52 -25.93 0.47
C PRO A 582 9.38 -25.96 1.75
N ARG A 583 8.84 -25.51 2.89
CA ARG A 583 9.56 -25.42 4.17
C ARG A 583 8.91 -26.26 5.27
N HIS A 584 7.61 -26.50 5.17
CA HIS A 584 6.81 -27.21 6.15
C HIS A 584 5.73 -28.03 5.43
N PRO A 585 5.90 -29.36 5.31
CA PRO A 585 4.94 -30.22 4.64
C PRO A 585 3.55 -30.16 5.29
N ILE A 586 2.53 -29.89 4.48
CA ILE A 586 1.12 -29.94 4.89
C ILE A 586 0.56 -31.31 4.49
N GLN A 587 0.08 -32.09 5.46
CA GLN A 587 -0.34 -33.47 5.18
C GLN A 587 -1.74 -33.57 4.57
N LYS A 588 -2.64 -32.65 4.93
CA LYS A 588 -4.00 -32.63 4.38
C LYS A 588 -4.59 -31.23 4.36
N VAL A 589 -5.48 -31.02 3.39
CA VAL A 589 -6.20 -29.78 3.18
C VAL A 589 -7.69 -30.06 3.18
N TYR A 590 -8.42 -29.29 3.97
CA TYR A 590 -9.87 -29.33 4.08
C TYR A 590 -10.44 -27.97 3.68
N ALA A 591 -11.34 -27.95 2.69
CA ALA A 591 -12.12 -26.79 2.29
C ALA A 591 -13.58 -27.03 2.64
N LEU A 592 -14.14 -26.19 3.51
CA LEU A 592 -15.42 -26.39 4.15
C LEU A 592 -16.41 -25.30 3.76
N THR A 593 -17.64 -25.69 3.46
CA THR A 593 -18.79 -24.80 3.26
C THR A 593 -20.06 -25.51 3.70
N ASP A 594 -21.06 -24.76 4.15
CA ASP A 594 -22.41 -25.24 4.45
C ASP A 594 -23.33 -25.27 3.21
N SER A 595 -22.87 -24.74 2.08
CA SER A 595 -23.61 -24.76 0.82
C SER A 595 -23.50 -26.09 0.09
N THR A 596 -24.53 -26.94 0.23
CA THR A 596 -24.64 -28.20 -0.52
C THR A 596 -24.71 -27.97 -2.04
N VAL A 597 -25.34 -26.87 -2.49
CA VAL A 597 -25.41 -26.50 -3.91
C VAL A 597 -24.02 -26.17 -4.45
N THR A 598 -23.23 -25.38 -3.72
CA THR A 598 -21.86 -25.04 -4.11
C THR A 598 -20.99 -26.30 -4.21
N LEU A 599 -21.12 -27.23 -3.25
CA LEU A 599 -20.40 -28.49 -3.27
C LEU A 599 -20.76 -29.37 -4.48
N GLN A 600 -22.05 -29.44 -4.85
CA GLN A 600 -22.50 -30.16 -6.04
C GLN A 600 -21.98 -29.53 -7.34
N TRP A 601 -21.94 -28.19 -7.40
CA TRP A 601 -21.34 -27.49 -8.53
C TRP A 601 -19.85 -27.79 -8.67
N ILE A 602 -19.11 -27.77 -7.55
CA ILE A 602 -17.66 -28.03 -7.50
C ILE A 602 -17.32 -29.48 -7.85
N SER A 603 -18.16 -30.45 -7.48
CA SER A 603 -17.92 -31.87 -7.77
C SER A 603 -18.23 -32.29 -9.21
N SER A 604 -18.79 -31.39 -10.02
CA SER A 604 -19.19 -31.68 -11.40
C SER A 604 -18.29 -30.95 -12.43
N PRO A 605 -18.18 -31.46 -13.67
CA PRO A 605 -17.44 -30.77 -14.72
C PRO A 605 -18.02 -29.37 -15.02
N PRO A 606 -17.17 -28.33 -15.21
CA PRO A 606 -17.62 -26.96 -15.48
C PRO A 606 -18.57 -26.83 -16.68
N ALA A 607 -18.39 -27.68 -17.70
CA ALA A 607 -19.18 -27.66 -18.93
C ALA A 607 -20.69 -27.85 -18.68
N LYS A 608 -21.07 -28.51 -17.58
CA LYS A 608 -22.45 -28.81 -17.19
C LYS A 608 -23.25 -27.56 -16.77
N TRP A 609 -22.56 -26.49 -16.38
CA TRP A 609 -23.17 -25.31 -15.76
C TRP A 609 -23.26 -24.11 -16.70
N THR A 610 -24.15 -23.17 -16.37
CA THR A 610 -24.19 -21.84 -17.01
C THR A 610 -22.84 -21.11 -16.87
N VAL A 611 -22.60 -20.11 -17.74
CA VAL A 611 -21.29 -19.42 -17.85
C VAL A 611 -20.76 -18.89 -16.51
N PHE A 612 -21.62 -18.29 -15.67
CA PHE A 612 -21.20 -17.73 -14.38
C PHE A 612 -20.66 -18.80 -13.43
N VAL A 613 -21.37 -19.93 -13.33
CA VAL A 613 -21.05 -21.04 -12.45
C VAL A 613 -19.87 -21.81 -13.02
N ALA A 614 -19.89 -22.14 -14.32
CA ALA A 614 -18.83 -22.84 -15.03
C ALA A 614 -17.45 -22.18 -14.83
N ASN A 615 -17.36 -20.87 -15.05
CA ASN A 615 -16.09 -20.14 -14.93
C ASN A 615 -15.52 -20.12 -13.50
N ARG A 616 -16.38 -20.20 -12.48
CA ARG A 616 -15.98 -20.21 -11.06
C ARG A 616 -15.64 -21.60 -10.58
N VAL A 617 -16.43 -22.60 -10.99
CA VAL A 617 -16.12 -24.02 -10.75
C VAL A 617 -14.78 -24.38 -11.38
N ALA A 618 -14.50 -23.93 -12.61
CA ALA A 618 -13.20 -24.12 -13.24
C ALA A 618 -12.06 -23.52 -12.41
N GLN A 619 -12.21 -22.29 -11.91
CA GLN A 619 -11.22 -21.67 -11.01
C GLN A 619 -11.02 -22.46 -9.71
N VAL A 620 -12.10 -22.93 -9.08
CA VAL A 620 -11.99 -23.73 -7.85
C VAL A 620 -11.21 -25.02 -8.13
N GLN A 621 -11.58 -25.75 -9.17
CA GLN A 621 -10.97 -27.02 -9.54
C GLN A 621 -9.50 -26.88 -10.01
N GLU A 622 -9.14 -25.74 -10.61
CA GLU A 622 -7.75 -25.43 -10.95
C GLU A 622 -6.90 -25.12 -9.71
N ASN A 623 -7.51 -24.55 -8.67
CA ASN A 623 -6.79 -24.15 -7.47
C ASN A 623 -6.66 -25.26 -6.42
N LEU A 624 -7.66 -26.14 -6.32
CA LEU A 624 -7.72 -27.16 -5.29
C LEU A 624 -8.44 -28.42 -5.80
N ASP A 625 -7.93 -29.59 -5.44
CA ASP A 625 -8.57 -30.87 -5.78
C ASP A 625 -9.99 -30.94 -5.18
N GLN A 626 -10.94 -31.46 -5.96
CA GLN A 626 -12.32 -31.63 -5.54
C GLN A 626 -12.44 -32.49 -4.26
N ARG A 627 -11.50 -33.42 -4.03
CA ARG A 627 -11.45 -34.30 -2.85
C ARG A 627 -11.15 -33.56 -1.54
N CYS A 628 -10.72 -32.31 -1.62
CA CYS A 628 -10.51 -31.45 -0.45
C CYS A 628 -11.80 -30.82 0.06
N TRP A 629 -12.92 -30.90 -0.67
CA TRP A 629 -14.16 -30.19 -0.34
C TRP A 629 -15.12 -31.04 0.50
N TYR A 630 -15.59 -30.47 1.61
CA TYR A 630 -16.53 -31.12 2.53
C TYR A 630 -17.62 -30.15 2.97
N HIS A 631 -18.77 -30.71 3.31
CA HIS A 631 -19.85 -29.99 3.97
C HIS A 631 -19.57 -29.85 5.47
N VAL A 632 -19.87 -28.69 6.03
CA VAL A 632 -19.91 -28.41 7.47
C VAL A 632 -21.25 -27.75 7.81
N ARG A 633 -21.74 -27.90 9.04
CA ARG A 633 -22.97 -27.21 9.46
C ARG A 633 -22.70 -25.71 9.65
N GLY A 634 -23.69 -24.88 9.31
CA GLY A 634 -23.58 -23.42 9.41
C GLY A 634 -23.25 -22.93 10.82
N GLU A 635 -23.76 -23.57 11.89
CA GLU A 635 -23.48 -23.16 13.27
C GLU A 635 -22.02 -23.37 13.70
N THR A 636 -21.29 -24.22 12.97
CA THR A 636 -19.86 -24.47 13.20
C THR A 636 -18.99 -23.96 12.05
N ASN A 637 -19.56 -23.17 11.13
CA ASN A 637 -18.84 -22.54 10.05
C ASN A 637 -18.19 -21.24 10.54
N ALA A 638 -16.86 -21.25 10.74
CA ALA A 638 -16.14 -20.07 11.22
C ALA A 638 -16.23 -18.86 10.27
N ALA A 639 -16.50 -19.08 8.98
CA ALA A 639 -16.63 -18.02 8.00
C ALA A 639 -17.94 -17.22 8.12
N ASP A 640 -18.96 -17.67 8.88
CA ASP A 640 -20.19 -16.91 9.12
C ASP A 640 -19.92 -15.53 9.76
N CYS A 641 -18.85 -15.43 10.57
CA CYS A 641 -18.37 -14.17 11.12
C CYS A 641 -18.02 -13.14 10.03
N LEU A 642 -17.58 -13.58 8.85
CA LEU A 642 -17.17 -12.73 7.73
C LEU A 642 -18.34 -12.32 6.84
N SER A 643 -19.40 -13.13 6.77
CA SER A 643 -20.55 -12.82 5.93
C SER A 643 -21.52 -11.85 6.60
N ARG A 644 -21.55 -11.81 7.94
CA ARG A 644 -22.41 -10.93 8.76
C ARG A 644 -21.68 -9.75 9.39
N GLY A 645 -20.40 -9.94 9.73
CA GLY A 645 -19.61 -8.99 10.49
C GLY A 645 -19.87 -9.04 12.00
N LEU A 646 -18.93 -8.55 12.80
CA LEU A 646 -18.99 -8.55 14.27
C LEU A 646 -18.53 -7.19 14.82
N THR A 647 -19.11 -6.75 15.94
CA THR A 647 -18.55 -5.61 16.69
C THR A 647 -17.25 -6.02 17.39
N ALA A 648 -16.43 -5.06 17.84
CA ALA A 648 -15.14 -5.39 18.44
C ALA A 648 -15.32 -6.25 19.70
N GLY A 649 -16.28 -5.91 20.57
CA GLY A 649 -16.56 -6.71 21.76
C GLY A 649 -17.05 -8.12 21.44
N ALA A 650 -17.86 -8.29 20.39
CA ALA A 650 -18.32 -9.61 19.94
C ALA A 650 -17.19 -10.44 19.33
N LEU A 651 -16.33 -9.80 18.51
CA LEU A 651 -15.18 -10.43 17.87
C LEU A 651 -14.21 -11.03 18.91
N LEU A 652 -13.85 -10.26 19.93
CA LEU A 652 -12.89 -10.66 20.96
C LEU A 652 -13.35 -11.87 21.79
N ARG A 653 -14.68 -12.04 21.94
CA ARG A 653 -15.27 -13.15 22.70
C ARG A 653 -15.82 -14.26 21.80
N HIS A 654 -15.63 -14.16 20.49
CA HIS A 654 -16.25 -15.11 19.55
C HIS A 654 -15.58 -16.49 19.64
N PRO A 655 -16.33 -17.57 19.93
CA PRO A 655 -15.73 -18.87 20.21
C PRO A 655 -15.09 -19.53 18.99
N LEU A 656 -15.53 -19.17 17.79
CA LEU A 656 -15.04 -19.78 16.54
C LEU A 656 -13.90 -19.00 15.88
N TRP A 657 -13.74 -17.70 16.15
CA TRP A 657 -12.99 -16.84 15.22
C TRP A 657 -11.48 -17.05 15.30
N PHE A 658 -10.87 -16.91 16.47
CA PHE A 658 -9.40 -17.02 16.59
C PHE A 658 -8.89 -18.46 16.67
N GLY A 659 -9.65 -19.34 17.33
CA GLY A 659 -9.27 -20.75 17.55
C GLY A 659 -9.93 -21.75 16.60
N GLY A 660 -10.89 -21.31 15.78
CA GLY A 660 -11.71 -22.22 14.98
C GLY A 660 -12.71 -23.01 15.84
N PRO A 661 -13.54 -23.87 15.22
CA PRO A 661 -14.45 -24.74 15.96
C PRO A 661 -13.70 -25.73 16.85
N HIS A 662 -14.21 -25.99 18.05
CA HIS A 662 -13.53 -26.86 19.05
C HIS A 662 -13.24 -28.28 18.53
N TRP A 663 -14.06 -28.80 17.62
CA TRP A 663 -13.84 -30.12 17.03
C TRP A 663 -12.55 -30.21 16.18
N LEU A 664 -11.96 -29.09 15.76
CA LEU A 664 -10.62 -29.09 15.13
C LEU A 664 -9.53 -29.63 16.07
N LEU A 665 -9.77 -29.63 17.37
CA LEU A 665 -8.85 -30.16 18.38
C LEU A 665 -9.05 -31.67 18.61
N GLN A 666 -10.08 -32.27 18.01
CA GLN A 666 -10.39 -33.71 18.10
C GLN A 666 -9.71 -34.50 16.96
N GLU A 667 -9.78 -35.83 17.04
CA GLU A 667 -9.33 -36.73 15.96
C GLU A 667 -10.09 -36.44 14.65
N GLU A 668 -9.39 -36.54 13.52
CA GLU A 668 -9.94 -36.22 12.19
C GLU A 668 -11.19 -37.07 11.85
N ASP A 669 -11.20 -38.33 12.26
CA ASP A 669 -12.33 -39.26 12.03
C ASP A 669 -13.62 -38.86 12.78
N GLY A 670 -13.49 -38.04 13.83
CA GLY A 670 -14.61 -37.53 14.62
C GLY A 670 -15.15 -36.18 14.15
N TRP A 671 -14.58 -35.59 13.10
CA TRP A 671 -14.98 -34.26 12.64
C TRP A 671 -16.41 -34.30 12.05
N PRO A 672 -17.29 -33.35 12.40
CA PRO A 672 -18.68 -33.30 11.93
C PRO A 672 -18.77 -32.74 10.50
N ILE A 673 -18.00 -33.31 9.59
CA ILE A 673 -17.93 -32.93 8.17
C ILE A 673 -18.39 -34.10 7.30
N THR A 674 -18.95 -33.80 6.13
CA THR A 674 -19.50 -34.82 5.22
C THR A 674 -18.94 -34.64 3.83
N ARG A 675 -18.54 -35.74 3.18
CA ARG A 675 -18.08 -35.68 1.79
C ARG A 675 -19.26 -35.42 0.87
N VAL A 676 -18.99 -34.73 -0.24
CA VAL A 676 -20.03 -34.41 -1.24
C VAL A 676 -20.77 -35.65 -1.74
N ALA A 677 -20.07 -36.78 -1.90
CA ALA A 677 -20.65 -38.05 -2.35
C ALA A 677 -21.69 -38.64 -1.37
N ASP A 678 -21.58 -38.30 -0.09
CA ASP A 678 -22.44 -38.83 0.97
C ASP A 678 -23.62 -37.89 1.28
N ILE A 679 -23.69 -36.73 0.62
CA ILE A 679 -24.81 -35.79 0.72
C ILE A 679 -25.94 -36.30 -0.18
N SER A 680 -27.14 -36.50 0.37
CA SER A 680 -28.32 -36.89 -0.40
C SER A 680 -28.53 -35.93 -1.58
N ALA A 681 -28.56 -36.45 -2.80
CA ALA A 681 -28.74 -35.64 -4.00
C ALA A 681 -30.03 -34.82 -3.88
N ALA A 682 -29.91 -33.50 -3.97
CA ALA A 682 -31.07 -32.63 -4.07
C ALA A 682 -31.76 -32.92 -5.41
N TYR A 683 -33.08 -33.07 -5.40
CA TYR A 683 -33.86 -33.18 -6.62
C TYR A 683 -33.80 -31.83 -7.35
N SER A 684 -33.01 -31.77 -8.43
CA SER A 684 -32.62 -30.61 -9.26
C SER A 684 -31.56 -29.66 -8.64
N VAL A 685 -30.38 -29.61 -9.28
CA VAL A 685 -29.31 -28.64 -8.97
C VAL A 685 -29.53 -27.39 -9.83
N PRO A 686 -29.60 -26.18 -9.26
CA PRO A 686 -29.80 -24.97 -10.06
C PRO A 686 -28.70 -24.74 -11.09
N GLU A 687 -29.04 -24.07 -12.19
CA GLU A 687 -28.10 -23.64 -13.25
C GLU A 687 -27.38 -24.75 -14.03
N GLU A 688 -27.98 -25.94 -14.06
CA GLU A 688 -27.68 -26.98 -15.06
C GLU A 688 -28.13 -26.51 -16.46
N LYS A 689 -27.33 -26.80 -17.49
CA LYS A 689 -27.60 -26.43 -18.89
C LYS A 689 -28.65 -27.29 -19.57
#